data_AF-A0AAD9DR19-F1
#
_entry.id   AF-A0AAD9DR19-F1
#
_cell.length_a   1.000
_cell.length_b   1.000
_cell.length_c   1.000
_cell.angle_alpha   90.00
_cell.angle_beta   90.00
_cell.angle_gamma   90.00
#
_symmetry.space_group_name_H-M   'P 1'
#
loop_
_entity.id
_entity.type
_entity.pdbx_description
1 polymer ?
#
loop_
_entity_poly.entity_id
_entity_poly.type
_entity_poly.pdbx_seq_one_letter_code
_entity_poly.pdbx_strand_id
1 'polypeptide(L)'
;MELSRKEVPLYGQARVFALIPLVMEDEEVFVVIEGSSLLHVLPTKVHSILYFIAPGHNQQETVCVKAYTHIKGVVRYVGMSFLTYVEDDAQELAEYLIEELGASKVNRPDQDTLVSPLDSFITTHKTCGDMAPVCCKVPLKTTSCSILLCSSSHSSPSLLVNSHNNFGRHRRRSNSEGRGHENTMKKTWSLIGESLTNFSTTCKLAQSTASAPLDYTAASWTAVVDIQFTNTLNTQEVKKQEVIYELMQTEFHHVQTLTVMIEVLRRGLLEEVQLEEDVIGQIFPNLDELIKLHRNFLTAMEMRQQDSTTSENHRNYVIQRIGDVLLQQPKGVWASTPIDGSVEHYEIAAALEGLRGVLAGVELHVSESQRAQQLEEIISRLDAKSCTRLKNGEIFSKQILQNTPQTLTYASTLACRTTSGRLRDVLALLLTDILVFLQEKEQKFTFAALRSAEPHEEGSPACRSYTEVEQKKKEHTDEMERIKKEREILEAEQQEFQESLDILRDEEATEEVSKSLLAMKEILYGTNEKEPQAEAVAQLAQELYNTGLLGTLIADLQLIDFEGKKDVAQIFNNILRRQIGTRTPTVEYLCTQQNILFMLLKGYESPEIALNCGIMLRECIRHEPLAKLTLCSEQFYEFFRYVEMSTFDIASDAFATFKDLLTRHKMLSAEFLEQHYDRFFSEYEKLLHSENYVTKRQSLKLLGELLLDRHNFTIMTKYISKPENLKLMMNLLRDKSRNIQFEAFHVFKVFVANPNKTQPILDILLKNQTKLIDFLSKFQNDRTEDEQFNDEKTYLIKQIRELKRPNPQDA
;
A
#
# COMPACT_ATOMS: atom_id res chain seq x y z
N MET A 1 -17.57 31.81 -12.45
CA MET A 1 -17.11 30.48 -12.05
C MET A 1 -15.94 30.16 -12.96
N GLU A 2 -14.80 29.75 -12.42
CA GLU A 2 -13.61 29.42 -13.20
C GLU A 2 -13.22 27.97 -12.94
N LEU A 3 -12.88 27.22 -13.99
CA LEU A 3 -12.55 25.79 -13.90
C LEU A 3 -11.03 25.60 -13.92
N SER A 4 -10.52 24.67 -13.12
CA SER A 4 -9.10 24.29 -13.08
C SER A 4 -8.62 23.66 -14.38
N ARG A 5 -9.55 23.17 -15.21
CA ARG A 5 -9.29 22.58 -16.51
C ARG A 5 -10.36 23.03 -17.48
N LYS A 6 -9.95 23.32 -18.71
CA LYS A 6 -10.84 23.70 -19.82
C LYS A 6 -11.15 22.53 -20.75
N GLU A 7 -10.36 21.45 -20.69
CA GLU A 7 -10.49 20.28 -21.53
C GLU A 7 -10.54 19.00 -20.69
N VAL A 8 -11.35 18.03 -21.12
CA VAL A 8 -11.51 16.70 -20.49
C VAL A 8 -11.66 15.61 -21.55
N PRO A 9 -11.21 14.38 -21.27
CA PRO A 9 -11.31 13.26 -22.20
C PRO A 9 -12.77 12.84 -22.43
N LEU A 10 -13.09 12.41 -23.66
CA LEU A 10 -14.44 12.03 -24.06
C LEU A 10 -14.97 10.80 -23.28
N TYR A 11 -14.14 9.77 -23.06
CA TYR A 11 -14.55 8.52 -22.38
C TYR A 11 -13.81 8.25 -21.05
N GLY A 12 -13.13 9.24 -20.49
CA GLY A 12 -12.36 9.13 -19.24
C GLY A 12 -12.93 9.95 -18.07
N GLN A 13 -12.56 9.60 -16.83
CA GLN A 13 -12.90 10.36 -15.63
C GLN A 13 -11.82 11.41 -15.33
N ALA A 14 -12.13 12.70 -15.53
CA ALA A 14 -11.23 13.79 -15.18
C ALA A 14 -11.73 14.56 -13.95
N ARG A 15 -10.81 14.84 -13.02
CA ARG A 15 -11.10 15.69 -11.85
C ARG A 15 -11.13 17.15 -12.27
N VAL A 16 -12.22 17.83 -11.96
CA VAL A 16 -12.42 19.26 -12.26
C VAL A 16 -12.73 20.01 -10.97
N PHE A 17 -12.00 21.08 -10.73
CA PHE A 17 -12.24 22.02 -9.63
C PHE A 17 -12.84 23.30 -10.18
N ALA A 18 -13.83 23.87 -9.50
CA ALA A 18 -14.45 25.13 -9.90
C ALA A 18 -14.44 26.16 -8.78
N LEU A 19 -13.84 27.32 -9.02
CA LEU A 19 -13.89 28.46 -8.10
C LEU A 19 -15.24 29.17 -8.26
N ILE A 20 -15.96 29.35 -7.14
CA ILE A 20 -17.23 30.07 -7.12
C ILE A 20 -17.16 31.32 -6.23
N PRO A 21 -17.71 32.47 -6.67
CA PRO A 21 -17.71 33.66 -5.85
C PRO A 21 -18.82 33.56 -4.79
N LEU A 22 -18.44 33.18 -3.57
CA LEU A 22 -19.23 33.17 -2.33
C LEU A 22 -20.36 32.11 -2.23
N VAL A 23 -20.19 31.12 -1.34
CA VAL A 23 -21.26 30.23 -0.87
C VAL A 23 -21.16 30.08 0.65
N MET A 24 -22.31 30.05 1.35
CA MET A 24 -22.40 29.88 2.80
C MET A 24 -22.23 28.39 3.18
N GLU A 25 -21.65 28.10 4.35
CA GLU A 25 -21.18 26.75 4.77
C GLU A 25 -22.25 25.63 4.88
N ASP A 26 -23.55 25.89 4.64
CA ASP A 26 -24.65 24.94 4.85
C ASP A 26 -25.54 24.67 3.60
N GLU A 27 -25.06 24.92 2.38
CA GLU A 27 -25.86 24.77 1.14
C GLU A 27 -25.53 23.48 0.35
N GLU A 28 -26.54 22.80 -0.20
CA GLU A 28 -26.30 21.70 -1.17
C GLU A 28 -26.01 22.29 -2.55
N VAL A 29 -24.90 21.89 -3.18
CA VAL A 29 -24.50 22.39 -4.50
C VAL A 29 -24.60 21.28 -5.53
N PHE A 30 -25.20 21.61 -6.67
CA PHE A 30 -25.31 20.76 -7.84
C PHE A 30 -24.56 21.39 -9.00
N VAL A 31 -23.74 20.60 -9.67
CA VAL A 31 -23.13 20.97 -10.95
C VAL A 31 -23.92 20.31 -12.06
N VAL A 32 -24.43 21.12 -12.98
CA VAL A 32 -25.14 20.68 -14.17
C VAL A 32 -24.23 20.91 -15.37
N ILE A 33 -23.94 19.83 -16.09
CA ILE A 33 -23.18 19.87 -17.34
C ILE A 33 -24.18 19.65 -18.46
N GLU A 34 -24.37 20.66 -19.30
CA GLU A 34 -25.35 20.69 -20.38
C GLU A 34 -24.61 20.72 -21.73
N GLY A 35 -24.61 19.57 -22.41
CA GLY A 35 -24.19 19.43 -23.80
C GLY A 35 -25.38 19.44 -24.75
N SER A 36 -25.12 19.32 -26.05
CA SER A 36 -26.18 19.33 -27.07
C SER A 36 -27.01 18.04 -27.11
N SER A 37 -26.50 16.94 -26.54
CA SER A 37 -27.20 15.64 -26.49
C SER A 37 -27.27 14.98 -25.11
N LEU A 38 -26.41 15.37 -24.16
CA LEU A 38 -26.40 14.83 -22.80
C LEU A 38 -26.46 15.94 -21.75
N LEU A 39 -27.17 15.64 -20.65
CA LEU A 39 -27.25 16.50 -19.48
C LEU A 39 -26.89 15.67 -18.24
N HIS A 40 -25.84 16.09 -17.53
CA HIS A 40 -25.38 15.45 -16.31
C HIS A 40 -25.64 16.35 -15.10
N VAL A 41 -26.12 15.76 -14.00
CA VAL A 41 -26.34 16.47 -12.73
C VAL A 41 -25.54 15.77 -11.64
N LEU A 42 -24.60 16.50 -11.04
CA LEU A 42 -23.63 15.97 -10.09
C LEU A 42 -23.79 16.67 -8.74
N PRO A 43 -24.05 15.93 -7.64
CA PRO A 43 -24.04 16.50 -6.30
C PRO A 43 -22.60 16.74 -5.84
N THR A 44 -22.34 17.89 -5.21
CA THR A 44 -21.02 18.23 -4.65
C THR A 44 -21.15 18.94 -3.29
N LYS A 45 -20.08 18.91 -2.48
CA LYS A 45 -20.03 19.51 -1.13
C LYS A 45 -19.40 20.91 -1.18
N VAL A 46 -19.84 21.80 -0.30
CA VAL A 46 -19.33 23.18 -0.21
C VAL A 46 -17.96 23.21 0.46
N HIS A 47 -16.97 23.70 -0.28
CA HIS A 47 -15.88 24.57 0.19
C HIS A 47 -15.81 25.73 -0.83
N SER A 48 -14.93 26.74 -0.65
CA SER A 48 -14.74 27.84 -1.63
C SER A 48 -14.37 27.38 -3.06
N ILE A 49 -14.11 26.07 -3.22
CA ILE A 49 -13.81 25.35 -4.44
C ILE A 49 -14.78 24.17 -4.55
N LEU A 50 -15.53 24.08 -5.65
CA LEU A 50 -16.34 22.91 -5.99
C LEU A 50 -15.47 21.82 -6.58
N TYR A 51 -15.70 20.57 -6.17
CA TYR A 51 -15.03 19.39 -6.72
C TYR A 51 -16.03 18.47 -7.40
N PHE A 52 -15.77 18.10 -8.65
CA PHE A 52 -16.54 17.07 -9.33
C PHE A 52 -15.67 16.29 -10.33
N ILE A 53 -16.10 15.08 -10.64
CA ILE A 53 -15.49 14.26 -11.70
C ILE A 53 -16.33 14.47 -12.95
N ALA A 54 -15.71 14.95 -14.03
CA ALA A 54 -16.35 15.07 -15.32
C ALA A 54 -16.75 13.66 -15.82
N PRO A 55 -18.03 13.41 -16.10
CA PRO A 55 -18.49 12.13 -16.61
C PRO A 55 -18.06 11.97 -18.06
N GLY A 56 -17.97 10.73 -18.54
CA GLY A 56 -17.80 10.47 -19.97
C GLY A 56 -18.98 11.05 -20.77
N HIS A 57 -18.69 11.54 -21.96
CA HIS A 57 -19.63 12.17 -22.87
C HIS A 57 -19.68 11.40 -24.19
N ASN A 58 -20.75 11.56 -24.95
CA ASN A 58 -21.00 10.80 -26.19
C ASN A 58 -20.50 11.46 -27.48
N GLN A 59 -19.99 12.71 -27.43
CA GLN A 59 -19.50 13.44 -28.60
C GLN A 59 -18.54 14.57 -28.19
N GLN A 60 -17.61 14.91 -29.08
CA GLN A 60 -16.69 16.03 -28.88
C GLN A 60 -17.44 17.36 -28.99
N GLU A 61 -17.61 18.06 -27.88
CA GLU A 61 -18.28 19.36 -27.86
C GLU A 61 -17.84 20.22 -26.67
N THR A 62 -18.06 21.53 -26.79
CA THR A 62 -17.96 22.44 -25.64
C THR A 62 -19.30 22.47 -24.92
N VAL A 63 -19.31 21.93 -23.71
CA VAL A 63 -20.49 21.86 -22.86
C VAL A 63 -20.53 23.04 -21.89
N CYS A 64 -21.76 23.42 -21.51
CA CYS A 64 -21.99 24.45 -20.52
C CYS A 64 -22.00 23.84 -19.12
N VAL A 65 -21.13 24.31 -18.22
CA VAL A 65 -21.10 23.87 -16.82
C VAL A 65 -21.75 24.96 -15.97
N LYS A 66 -22.86 24.65 -15.30
CA LYS A 66 -23.63 25.56 -14.44
C LYS A 66 -23.66 25.02 -13.02
N ALA A 67 -23.35 25.86 -12.04
CA ALA A 67 -23.48 25.53 -10.64
C ALA A 67 -24.79 26.12 -10.07
N TYR A 68 -25.50 25.32 -9.27
CA TYR A 68 -26.72 25.71 -8.57
C TYR A 68 -26.62 25.36 -7.09
N THR A 69 -27.05 26.26 -6.21
CA THR A 69 -27.26 25.94 -4.80
C THR A 69 -28.73 25.69 -4.51
N HIS A 70 -29.02 24.74 -3.62
CA HIS A 70 -30.38 24.43 -3.17
C HIS A 70 -30.53 24.78 -1.70
N ILE A 71 -31.39 25.76 -1.41
CA ILE A 71 -31.66 26.23 -0.04
C ILE A 71 -33.16 26.16 0.20
N LYS A 72 -33.58 25.33 1.15
CA LYS A 72 -34.99 25.28 1.65
C LYS A 72 -36.04 25.16 0.53
N GLY A 73 -35.78 24.36 -0.50
CA GLY A 73 -36.71 24.15 -1.62
C GLY A 73 -36.58 25.14 -2.78
N VAL A 74 -35.61 26.06 -2.73
CA VAL A 74 -35.36 27.06 -3.79
C VAL A 74 -33.98 26.81 -4.40
N VAL A 75 -33.94 26.66 -5.73
CA VAL A 75 -32.71 26.51 -6.50
C VAL A 75 -32.21 27.88 -6.94
N ARG A 76 -30.98 28.24 -6.61
CA ARG A 76 -30.31 29.49 -6.99
C ARG A 76 -29.13 29.19 -7.90
N TYR A 77 -29.01 29.96 -8.98
CA TYR A 77 -27.88 29.88 -9.89
C TYR A 77 -26.65 30.60 -9.31
N VAL A 78 -25.49 29.94 -9.36
CA VAL A 78 -24.24 30.37 -8.72
C VAL A 78 -23.22 30.87 -9.75
N GLY A 79 -23.13 30.22 -10.90
CA GLY A 79 -22.20 30.61 -11.94
C GLY A 79 -22.13 29.61 -13.08
N MET A 80 -21.55 30.06 -14.19
CA MET A 80 -21.38 29.28 -15.41
C MET A 80 -19.94 29.39 -15.90
N SER A 81 -19.48 28.31 -16.50
CA SER A 81 -18.24 28.19 -17.25
C SER A 81 -18.45 27.20 -18.38
N PHE A 82 -17.40 26.94 -19.16
CA PHE A 82 -17.42 26.02 -20.28
C PHE A 82 -16.31 24.99 -20.14
N LEU A 83 -16.58 23.78 -20.56
CA LEU A 83 -15.67 22.65 -20.56
C LEU A 83 -15.73 22.01 -21.95
N THR A 84 -14.59 21.71 -22.54
CA THR A 84 -14.53 21.09 -23.87
C THR A 84 -14.18 19.62 -23.72
N TYR A 85 -15.08 18.75 -24.15
CA TYR A 85 -14.73 17.34 -24.31
C TYR A 85 -13.86 17.20 -25.55
N VAL A 86 -12.70 16.58 -25.38
CA VAL A 86 -11.72 16.33 -26.44
C VAL A 86 -11.47 14.84 -26.54
N GLU A 87 -11.19 14.38 -27.76
CA GLU A 87 -10.66 13.04 -28.00
C GLU A 87 -9.32 12.92 -27.25
N ASP A 88 -9.10 11.77 -26.61
CA ASP A 88 -7.85 11.48 -25.93
C ASP A 88 -7.00 10.51 -26.76
N ASP A 89 -5.70 10.46 -26.46
CA ASP A 89 -4.75 9.59 -27.17
C ASP A 89 -5.20 8.13 -27.20
N ALA A 90 -5.96 7.68 -26.19
CA ALA A 90 -6.48 6.31 -26.11
C ALA A 90 -7.65 6.06 -27.09
N GLN A 91 -8.50 7.06 -27.32
CA GLN A 91 -9.57 7.02 -28.31
C GLN A 91 -9.08 7.29 -29.73
N GLU A 92 -8.17 8.24 -29.94
CA GLU A 92 -7.54 8.48 -31.24
C GLU A 92 -6.82 7.21 -31.71
N LEU A 93 -6.20 6.47 -30.78
CA LEU A 93 -5.64 5.15 -31.03
C LEU A 93 -6.70 4.09 -31.37
N ALA A 94 -7.83 4.07 -30.67
CA ALA A 94 -8.93 3.13 -30.93
C ALA A 94 -9.64 3.38 -32.28
N GLU A 95 -9.84 4.64 -32.64
CA GLU A 95 -10.47 5.05 -33.90
C GLU A 95 -9.54 4.91 -35.09
N TYR A 96 -8.24 5.22 -34.92
CA TYR A 96 -7.22 4.93 -35.92
C TYR A 96 -7.16 3.43 -36.27
N LEU A 97 -7.31 2.55 -35.27
CA LEU A 97 -7.39 1.11 -35.49
C LEU A 97 -8.67 0.68 -36.23
N ILE A 98 -9.79 1.40 -36.06
CA ILE A 98 -11.07 1.10 -36.71
C ILE A 98 -11.10 1.65 -38.15
N GLU A 99 -10.60 2.86 -38.40
CA GLU A 99 -10.63 3.50 -39.72
C GLU A 99 -9.63 2.89 -40.71
N GLU A 100 -8.45 2.47 -40.24
CA GLU A 100 -7.42 1.81 -41.07
C GLU A 100 -7.87 0.43 -41.61
N LEU A 101 -8.83 -0.20 -40.96
CA LEU A 101 -9.38 -1.50 -41.39
C LEU A 101 -10.63 -1.36 -42.28
N GLY A 102 -11.10 -0.12 -42.52
CA GLY A 102 -12.37 0.18 -43.18
C GLY A 102 -12.29 1.14 -44.38
N ALA A 103 -11.23 1.11 -45.20
CA ALA A 103 -11.19 1.93 -46.42
C ALA A 103 -11.63 1.15 -47.68
N SER A 104 -12.93 1.11 -47.95
CA SER A 104 -13.46 1.17 -49.32
C SER A 104 -14.83 1.85 -49.34
N LYS A 105 -14.82 3.12 -49.77
CA LYS A 105 -15.95 4.06 -49.94
C LYS A 105 -17.23 3.42 -50.46
N VAL A 106 -18.37 3.63 -49.78
CA VAL A 106 -19.69 3.80 -50.43
C VAL A 106 -20.55 4.83 -49.67
N ASN A 107 -21.25 5.65 -50.45
CA ASN A 107 -22.06 6.82 -50.10
C ASN A 107 -23.12 6.64 -49.00
N ARG A 108 -23.36 7.73 -48.25
CA ARG A 108 -24.55 7.95 -47.40
C ARG A 108 -25.86 7.79 -48.20
N PRO A 109 -26.87 7.10 -47.65
CA PRO A 109 -28.26 7.47 -47.83
C PRO A 109 -28.82 8.17 -46.58
N ASP A 110 -29.91 8.89 -46.80
CA ASP A 110 -30.51 9.95 -45.99
C ASP A 110 -30.97 9.57 -44.57
N GLN A 111 -31.02 10.62 -43.74
CA GLN A 111 -31.81 10.72 -42.52
C GLN A 111 -33.27 10.37 -42.84
N ASP A 112 -33.78 9.27 -42.27
CA ASP A 112 -35.15 9.13 -41.74
C ASP A 112 -35.46 7.64 -41.50
N THR A 113 -35.09 7.11 -40.33
CA THR A 113 -35.80 6.09 -39.51
C THR A 113 -34.88 5.50 -38.44
N LEU A 114 -34.68 6.23 -37.35
CA LEU A 114 -34.19 5.66 -36.09
C LEU A 114 -35.40 5.44 -35.18
N VAL A 115 -35.85 4.19 -35.09
CA VAL A 115 -36.54 3.71 -33.89
C VAL A 115 -35.45 3.20 -32.96
N SER A 116 -35.35 3.79 -31.77
CA SER A 116 -34.41 3.43 -30.72
C SER A 116 -34.69 2.02 -30.17
N PRO A 117 -33.69 1.15 -30.01
CA PRO A 117 -33.85 -0.14 -29.35
C PRO A 117 -33.71 -0.01 -27.82
N LEU A 118 -34.47 0.90 -27.20
CA LEU A 118 -34.58 0.99 -25.73
C LEU A 118 -35.78 0.20 -25.16
N ASP A 119 -36.67 -0.32 -26.01
CA ASP A 119 -37.93 -0.95 -25.57
C ASP A 119 -37.91 -2.49 -25.51
N SER A 120 -36.81 -3.18 -25.90
CA SER A 120 -36.78 -4.65 -25.84
C SER A 120 -36.29 -5.23 -24.50
N PHE A 121 -35.83 -4.40 -23.56
CA PHE A 121 -35.27 -4.89 -22.29
C PHE A 121 -36.29 -5.11 -21.16
N ILE A 122 -37.57 -4.74 -21.36
CA ILE A 122 -38.59 -4.82 -20.30
C ILE A 122 -39.48 -6.09 -20.37
N THR A 123 -39.33 -6.99 -21.37
CA THR A 123 -40.34 -8.07 -21.56
C THR A 123 -39.80 -9.50 -21.65
N THR A 124 -38.74 -9.88 -20.91
CA THR A 124 -38.37 -11.32 -20.78
C THR A 124 -37.75 -11.66 -19.41
N HIS A 125 -38.46 -11.40 -18.32
CA HIS A 125 -38.27 -12.17 -17.07
C HIS A 125 -39.62 -12.53 -16.45
N LYS A 126 -40.42 -13.27 -17.21
CA LYS A 126 -41.45 -14.17 -16.66
C LYS A 126 -41.40 -15.46 -17.48
N THR A 127 -41.31 -16.58 -16.77
CA THR A 127 -41.43 -17.99 -17.22
C THR A 127 -40.18 -18.70 -17.78
N CYS A 128 -39.41 -19.32 -16.87
CA CYS A 128 -38.84 -20.69 -16.97
C CYS A 128 -37.98 -20.89 -15.70
N GLY A 129 -38.29 -21.75 -14.72
CA GLY A 129 -39.13 -22.95 -14.75
C GLY A 129 -38.35 -24.16 -15.24
N ASP A 130 -37.56 -24.77 -14.34
CA ASP A 130 -37.01 -26.13 -14.39
C ASP A 130 -36.26 -26.60 -15.65
N MET A 131 -34.92 -26.63 -15.57
CA MET A 131 -34.10 -27.85 -15.64
C MET A 131 -32.61 -27.50 -15.64
N ALA A 132 -31.92 -27.84 -14.55
CA ALA A 132 -30.46 -27.91 -14.46
C ALA A 132 -30.04 -29.39 -14.37
N PRO A 133 -28.95 -29.82 -15.02
CA PRO A 133 -28.16 -30.95 -14.53
C PRO A 133 -27.02 -30.46 -13.63
N VAL A 134 -26.77 -31.31 -12.65
CA VAL A 134 -25.92 -31.19 -11.47
C VAL A 134 -24.45 -31.40 -11.80
N CYS A 135 -23.56 -30.52 -11.31
CA CYS A 135 -22.28 -30.84 -10.65
C CYS A 135 -21.61 -29.52 -10.24
N CYS A 136 -21.04 -29.31 -9.06
CA CYS A 136 -20.93 -30.10 -7.84
C CYS A 136 -20.81 -29.09 -6.68
N LYS A 137 -21.61 -29.27 -5.63
CA LYS A 137 -21.55 -28.48 -4.39
C LYS A 137 -20.36 -28.97 -3.54
N VAL A 138 -19.54 -28.04 -3.04
CA VAL A 138 -18.83 -28.19 -1.76
C VAL A 138 -19.16 -26.95 -0.91
N PRO A 139 -19.58 -27.10 0.36
CA PRO A 139 -20.11 -26.00 1.16
C PRO A 139 -19.00 -25.24 1.87
N LEU A 140 -18.87 -23.93 1.64
CA LEU A 140 -18.10 -23.05 2.52
C LEU A 140 -18.94 -22.75 3.77
N LYS A 141 -18.45 -23.26 4.90
CA LYS A 141 -18.93 -22.88 6.23
C LYS A 141 -18.51 -21.45 6.52
N THR A 142 -19.45 -20.73 7.10
CA THR A 142 -19.32 -19.39 7.67
C THR A 142 -18.18 -19.30 8.68
N THR A 143 -17.21 -18.44 8.42
CA THR A 143 -16.34 -17.84 9.43
C THR A 143 -16.08 -16.39 9.03
N SER A 144 -16.34 -15.50 9.98
CA SER A 144 -16.46 -14.05 9.88
C SER A 144 -15.30 -13.39 9.14
N CYS A 145 -15.62 -12.55 8.16
CA CYS A 145 -14.64 -11.83 7.34
C CYS A 145 -14.45 -10.42 7.89
N SER A 146 -13.21 -10.01 8.09
CA SER A 146 -12.85 -8.61 8.29
C SER A 146 -11.76 -8.32 7.27
N ILE A 147 -12.17 -7.94 6.07
CA ILE A 147 -11.27 -7.61 4.96
C ILE A 147 -10.98 -6.11 5.03
N LEU A 148 -9.73 -5.70 5.20
CA LEU A 148 -9.32 -4.32 4.98
C LEU A 148 -9.12 -4.14 3.46
N LEU A 149 -9.95 -3.30 2.83
CA LEU A 149 -9.75 -2.94 1.42
C LEU A 149 -8.72 -1.81 1.32
N CYS A 150 -7.55 -2.12 0.76
CA CYS A 150 -6.68 -1.12 0.15
C CYS A 150 -7.26 -0.77 -1.22
N SER A 151 -7.55 0.52 -1.42
CA SER A 151 -7.96 1.09 -2.69
C SER A 151 -6.81 1.05 -3.69
N SER A 152 -7.07 0.46 -4.85
CA SER A 152 -6.21 0.52 -6.04
C SER A 152 -6.00 1.98 -6.45
N SER A 153 -4.86 2.52 -6.06
CA SER A 153 -4.34 3.80 -6.54
C SER A 153 -3.06 3.48 -7.29
N HIS A 154 -3.01 3.85 -8.57
CA HIS A 154 -1.80 3.79 -9.37
C HIS A 154 -0.63 4.42 -8.62
N SER A 155 0.31 3.58 -8.18
CA SER A 155 1.68 3.95 -7.85
C SER A 155 2.48 2.66 -7.74
N SER A 156 3.48 2.51 -8.61
CA SER A 156 4.44 1.41 -8.57
C SER A 156 5.11 1.34 -7.19
N PRO A 157 5.07 0.21 -6.47
CA PRO A 157 5.83 0.07 -5.24
C PRO A 157 7.29 -0.27 -5.59
N SER A 158 8.15 0.73 -5.52
CA SER A 158 9.60 0.54 -5.59
C SER A 158 10.17 0.45 -4.18
N LEU A 159 10.40 -0.74 -3.61
CA LEU A 159 11.24 -0.85 -2.41
C LEU A 159 12.08 -2.14 -2.36
N LEU A 160 13.39 -1.91 -2.42
CA LEU A 160 14.45 -2.33 -1.49
C LEU A 160 14.54 -3.81 -1.12
N VAL A 161 15.39 -4.53 -1.85
CA VAL A 161 16.02 -5.77 -1.41
C VAL A 161 17.20 -5.43 -0.48
N ASN A 162 17.09 -5.76 0.80
CA ASN A 162 18.21 -5.77 1.74
C ASN A 162 18.49 -7.24 2.11
N SER A 163 19.63 -7.77 1.70
CA SER A 163 20.00 -9.17 1.94
C SER A 163 20.93 -9.33 3.15
N HIS A 164 20.80 -10.50 3.77
CA HIS A 164 21.09 -10.89 5.15
C HIS A 164 22.55 -11.01 5.58
N ASN A 165 22.72 -11.25 6.88
CA ASN A 165 23.89 -11.87 7.49
C ASN A 165 23.44 -13.12 8.28
N ASN A 166 24.05 -14.31 8.09
CA ASN A 166 24.75 -15.06 9.16
C ASN A 166 25.23 -16.51 8.87
N PHE A 167 26.44 -16.79 9.39
CA PHE A 167 27.08 -18.03 9.93
C PHE A 167 27.11 -19.37 9.12
N GLY A 168 28.22 -20.15 9.05
CA GLY A 168 29.53 -20.03 9.67
C GLY A 168 30.57 -21.13 9.31
N ARG A 169 31.85 -20.81 9.64
CA ARG A 169 33.06 -21.62 9.96
C ARG A 169 33.45 -22.89 9.16
N HIS A 170 34.59 -22.81 8.47
CA HIS A 170 35.79 -23.64 8.75
C HIS A 170 37.09 -22.96 8.24
N ARG A 171 38.23 -23.47 8.71
CA ARG A 171 39.51 -22.78 9.02
C ARG A 171 40.62 -23.17 8.02
N ARG A 172 41.40 -22.23 7.46
CA ARG A 172 42.90 -22.25 7.37
C ARG A 172 43.50 -21.09 6.55
N ARG A 173 44.68 -20.64 7.00
CA ARG A 173 45.57 -19.58 6.49
C ARG A 173 46.20 -19.92 5.13
N SER A 174 46.48 -18.92 4.27
CA SER A 174 47.84 -18.41 3.90
C SER A 174 47.81 -17.52 2.63
N ASN A 175 48.74 -16.55 2.57
CA ASN A 175 48.97 -15.49 1.56
C ASN A 175 49.16 -15.96 0.09
N SER A 176 48.72 -15.15 -0.89
CA SER A 176 49.57 -14.46 -1.90
C SER A 176 48.73 -13.83 -3.03
N GLU A 177 49.07 -12.57 -3.33
CA GLU A 177 49.05 -11.80 -4.59
C GLU A 177 48.10 -12.14 -5.76
N GLY A 178 47.45 -11.09 -6.29
CA GLY A 178 47.47 -10.81 -7.73
C GLY A 178 46.15 -10.83 -8.51
N ARG A 179 45.65 -9.62 -8.84
CA ARG A 179 44.90 -9.19 -10.06
C ARG A 179 43.70 -10.01 -10.57
N GLY A 180 42.55 -9.33 -10.71
CA GLY A 180 41.51 -9.66 -11.69
C GLY A 180 40.09 -9.27 -11.25
N HIS A 181 39.71 -8.00 -11.39
CA HIS A 181 38.31 -7.55 -11.23
C HIS A 181 37.88 -6.75 -12.45
N GLU A 182 37.34 -7.47 -13.43
CA GLU A 182 36.46 -6.94 -14.47
C GLU A 182 35.52 -8.08 -14.88
N ASN A 183 34.55 -8.43 -14.02
CA ASN A 183 33.47 -9.38 -14.37
C ASN A 183 32.27 -9.45 -13.39
N THR A 184 32.07 -8.46 -12.52
CA THR A 184 31.07 -8.58 -11.44
C THR A 184 29.65 -8.10 -11.80
N MET A 185 29.46 -7.30 -12.87
CA MET A 185 28.11 -6.89 -13.30
C MET A 185 27.38 -7.90 -14.20
N LYS A 186 28.08 -8.81 -14.87
CA LYS A 186 27.43 -9.85 -15.70
C LYS A 186 26.91 -11.04 -14.89
N LYS A 187 27.34 -11.20 -13.63
CA LYS A 187 26.91 -12.31 -12.75
C LYS A 187 25.56 -12.07 -12.07
N THR A 188 25.17 -10.83 -11.83
CA THR A 188 23.89 -10.54 -11.14
C THR A 188 22.68 -10.87 -12.02
N TRP A 189 22.79 -10.63 -13.33
CA TRP A 189 21.77 -11.00 -14.32
C TRP A 189 21.77 -12.52 -14.61
N SER A 190 22.93 -13.18 -14.57
CA SER A 190 23.00 -14.65 -14.75
C SER A 190 22.51 -15.44 -13.54
N LEU A 191 22.64 -14.92 -12.31
CA LEU A 191 22.17 -15.61 -11.09
C LEU A 191 20.64 -15.56 -10.92
N ILE A 192 19.98 -14.51 -11.40
CA ILE A 192 18.51 -14.45 -11.45
C ILE A 192 17.98 -15.40 -12.54
N GLY A 193 18.66 -15.44 -13.70
CA GLY A 193 18.35 -16.40 -14.78
C GLY A 193 18.61 -17.88 -14.42
N GLU A 194 19.70 -18.19 -13.71
CA GLU A 194 20.02 -19.57 -13.30
C GLU A 194 19.19 -20.05 -12.08
N SER A 195 18.80 -19.16 -11.16
CA SER A 195 17.97 -19.55 -10.02
C SER A 195 16.51 -19.86 -10.40
N LEU A 196 16.04 -19.37 -11.56
CA LEU A 196 14.75 -19.75 -12.15
C LEU A 196 14.78 -21.14 -12.81
N THR A 197 15.97 -21.70 -13.10
CA THR A 197 16.09 -23.04 -13.72
C THR A 197 16.19 -24.19 -12.73
N ASN A 198 16.56 -23.94 -11.47
CA ASN A 198 16.91 -25.00 -10.51
C ASN A 198 15.84 -25.33 -9.44
N PHE A 199 14.62 -24.80 -9.52
CA PHE A 199 13.51 -25.20 -8.63
C PHE A 199 12.25 -25.71 -9.34
N SER A 200 12.38 -26.16 -10.59
CA SER A 200 11.35 -26.94 -11.30
C SER A 200 11.22 -28.40 -10.80
N THR A 201 11.44 -28.67 -9.50
CA THR A 201 11.46 -30.06 -8.98
C THR A 201 10.13 -30.54 -8.40
N THR A 202 9.02 -29.83 -8.58
CA THR A 202 7.68 -30.36 -8.25
C THR A 202 6.67 -30.41 -9.39
N CYS A 203 7.06 -30.11 -10.63
CA CYS A 203 6.25 -30.43 -11.82
C CYS A 203 7.03 -31.27 -12.82
N LYS A 204 7.33 -32.54 -12.45
CA LYS A 204 7.69 -33.57 -13.42
C LYS A 204 6.41 -34.12 -14.06
N LEU A 205 6.00 -33.54 -15.19
CA LEU A 205 5.59 -34.26 -16.41
C LEU A 205 5.21 -33.24 -17.51
N ALA A 206 5.90 -33.33 -18.66
CA ALA A 206 5.58 -32.73 -19.97
C ALA A 206 5.66 -31.18 -20.05
N GLN A 207 6.46 -30.51 -20.89
CA GLN A 207 7.05 -30.82 -22.18
C GLN A 207 8.42 -30.13 -22.35
N SER A 208 9.29 -30.80 -23.11
CA SER A 208 10.65 -30.43 -23.46
C SER A 208 10.67 -29.69 -24.80
N THR A 209 10.84 -28.36 -24.77
CA THR A 209 11.45 -27.48 -25.79
C THR A 209 11.20 -26.03 -25.37
N ALA A 210 12.11 -25.38 -24.64
CA ALA A 210 12.02 -23.95 -24.37
C ALA A 210 13.37 -23.30 -24.71
N SER A 211 13.33 -22.37 -25.67
CA SER A 211 14.38 -21.42 -26.01
C SER A 211 14.68 -20.49 -24.83
N ALA A 212 15.83 -19.81 -24.86
CA ALA A 212 16.24 -18.89 -23.79
C ALA A 212 15.18 -17.79 -23.57
N PRO A 213 14.94 -17.33 -22.32
CA PRO A 213 13.96 -16.28 -22.03
C PRO A 213 14.29 -15.02 -22.84
N LEU A 214 13.28 -14.42 -23.48
CA LEU A 214 13.42 -13.12 -24.11
C LEU A 214 13.58 -12.04 -23.05
N ASP A 215 14.54 -11.12 -23.26
CA ASP A 215 14.80 -10.00 -22.36
C ASP A 215 14.09 -8.74 -22.91
N TYR A 216 13.07 -8.25 -22.20
CA TYR A 216 12.25 -7.08 -22.59
C TYR A 216 12.89 -5.73 -22.19
N THR A 217 14.22 -5.64 -22.21
CA THR A 217 14.98 -4.43 -21.82
C THR A 217 14.92 -3.31 -22.84
N ALA A 218 14.49 -3.58 -24.07
CA ALA A 218 14.34 -2.57 -25.11
C ALA A 218 13.03 -1.78 -24.95
N ALA A 219 13.11 -0.45 -25.12
CA ALA A 219 11.99 0.47 -24.92
C ALA A 219 10.92 0.44 -26.04
N SER A 220 11.19 -0.19 -27.17
CA SER A 220 10.28 -0.26 -28.32
C SER A 220 10.60 -1.47 -29.19
N TRP A 221 9.65 -1.90 -30.03
CA TRP A 221 9.86 -2.96 -31.01
C TRP A 221 10.95 -2.58 -32.01
N THR A 222 10.97 -1.33 -32.47
CA THR A 222 11.99 -0.78 -33.37
C THR A 222 13.41 -0.77 -32.78
N ALA A 223 13.56 -0.82 -31.45
CA ALA A 223 14.85 -0.97 -30.79
C ALA A 223 15.30 -2.44 -30.67
N VAL A 224 14.37 -3.39 -30.81
CA VAL A 224 14.65 -4.84 -30.80
C VAL A 224 15.09 -5.35 -32.17
N VAL A 225 14.44 -4.88 -33.23
CA VAL A 225 14.70 -5.30 -34.61
C VAL A 225 15.73 -4.40 -35.32
N ASP A 226 16.32 -4.88 -36.41
CA ASP A 226 17.31 -4.10 -37.16
C ASP A 226 16.67 -2.90 -37.88
N ILE A 227 17.29 -1.72 -37.80
CA ILE A 227 16.83 -0.50 -38.49
C ILE A 227 16.68 -0.71 -40.01
N GLN A 228 17.57 -1.49 -40.63
CA GLN A 228 17.48 -1.79 -42.06
C GLN A 228 16.25 -2.63 -42.41
N PHE A 229 15.83 -3.50 -41.49
CA PHE A 229 14.61 -4.30 -41.61
C PHE A 229 13.37 -3.44 -41.38
N THR A 230 13.36 -2.58 -40.37
CA THR A 230 12.28 -1.63 -40.10
C THR A 230 11.98 -0.75 -41.32
N ASN A 231 13.01 -0.28 -42.03
CA ASN A 231 12.86 0.54 -43.24
C ASN A 231 12.20 -0.19 -44.42
N THR A 232 12.07 -1.52 -44.36
CA THR A 232 11.37 -2.32 -45.39
C THR A 232 9.86 -2.42 -45.14
N LEU A 233 9.41 -2.09 -43.92
CA LEU A 233 8.01 -2.15 -43.52
C LEU A 233 7.33 -0.79 -43.71
N ASN A 234 6.01 -0.81 -43.91
CA ASN A 234 5.23 0.42 -43.95
C ASN A 234 4.98 0.95 -42.53
N THR A 235 4.64 2.23 -42.42
CA THR A 235 4.43 2.89 -41.12
C THR A 235 3.31 2.23 -40.29
N GLN A 236 2.28 1.70 -40.94
CA GLN A 236 1.15 1.03 -40.30
C GLN A 236 1.56 -0.29 -39.63
N GLU A 237 2.36 -1.10 -40.32
CA GLU A 237 2.87 -2.36 -39.79
C GLU A 237 3.85 -2.11 -38.65
N VAL A 238 4.71 -1.09 -38.74
CA VAL A 238 5.59 -0.69 -37.63
C VAL A 238 4.77 -0.33 -36.40
N LYS A 239 3.73 0.52 -36.54
CA LYS A 239 2.84 0.86 -35.42
C LYS A 239 2.15 -0.36 -34.81
N LYS A 240 1.65 -1.28 -35.66
CA LYS A 240 1.03 -2.53 -35.20
C LYS A 240 2.01 -3.38 -34.38
N GLN A 241 3.26 -3.53 -34.83
CA GLN A 241 4.27 -4.29 -34.10
C GLN A 241 4.69 -3.60 -32.79
N GLU A 242 4.73 -2.27 -32.74
CA GLU A 242 4.98 -1.51 -31.49
C GLU A 242 3.91 -1.81 -30.44
N VAL A 243 2.62 -1.78 -30.79
CA VAL A 243 1.52 -2.06 -29.86
C VAL A 243 1.55 -3.51 -29.35
N ILE A 244 1.82 -4.47 -30.24
CA ILE A 244 1.93 -5.88 -29.84
C ILE A 244 3.11 -6.07 -28.88
N TYR A 245 4.25 -5.42 -29.17
CA TYR A 245 5.41 -5.48 -28.29
C TYR A 245 5.15 -4.81 -26.93
N GLU A 246 4.45 -3.67 -26.91
CA GLU A 246 4.04 -3.01 -25.66
C GLU A 246 3.14 -3.93 -24.81
N LEU A 247 2.18 -4.62 -25.43
CA LEU A 247 1.34 -5.60 -24.72
C LEU A 247 2.19 -6.73 -24.12
N MET A 248 3.13 -7.29 -24.88
CA MET A 248 4.03 -8.35 -24.39
C MET A 248 4.94 -7.85 -23.25
N GLN A 249 5.48 -6.65 -23.39
CA GLN A 249 6.37 -6.04 -22.41
C GLN A 249 5.63 -5.69 -21.12
N THR A 250 4.45 -5.09 -21.21
CA THR A 250 3.63 -4.75 -20.04
C THR A 250 3.16 -6.01 -19.30
N GLU A 251 2.78 -7.06 -20.03
CA GLU A 251 2.42 -8.36 -19.44
C GLU A 251 3.62 -9.03 -18.75
N PHE A 252 4.82 -8.97 -19.35
CA PHE A 252 6.05 -9.43 -18.71
C PHE A 252 6.31 -8.71 -17.38
N HIS A 253 6.22 -7.37 -17.37
CA HIS A 253 6.38 -6.59 -16.14
C HIS A 253 5.28 -6.90 -15.10
N HIS A 254 4.05 -7.18 -15.54
CA HIS A 254 2.98 -7.60 -14.65
C HIS A 254 3.28 -8.96 -14.00
N VAL A 255 3.73 -9.95 -14.77
CA VAL A 255 4.18 -11.25 -14.25
C VAL A 255 5.35 -11.10 -13.28
N GLN A 256 6.31 -10.20 -13.54
CA GLN A 256 7.39 -9.90 -12.61
C GLN A 256 6.85 -9.30 -11.31
N THR A 257 5.91 -8.37 -11.39
CA THR A 257 5.27 -7.76 -10.22
C THR A 257 4.59 -8.81 -9.35
N LEU A 258 3.78 -9.70 -9.97
CA LEU A 258 3.15 -10.81 -9.26
C LEU A 258 4.19 -11.77 -8.66
N THR A 259 5.31 -12.01 -9.35
CA THR A 259 6.43 -12.82 -8.85
C THR A 259 7.11 -12.18 -7.64
N VAL A 260 7.24 -10.85 -7.60
CA VAL A 260 7.74 -10.13 -6.42
C VAL A 260 6.73 -10.20 -5.27
N MET A 261 5.44 -10.08 -5.54
CA MET A 261 4.40 -10.20 -4.50
C MET A 261 4.44 -11.58 -3.81
N ILE A 262 4.62 -12.67 -4.56
CA ILE A 262 4.72 -14.01 -4.00
C ILE A 262 6.08 -14.27 -3.32
N GLU A 263 7.19 -13.96 -3.98
CA GLU A 263 8.53 -14.31 -3.50
C GLU A 263 9.05 -13.36 -2.41
N VAL A 264 8.64 -12.09 -2.41
CA VAL A 264 9.17 -11.09 -1.48
C VAL A 264 8.14 -10.77 -0.42
N LEU A 265 6.94 -10.33 -0.81
CA LEU A 265 5.95 -9.82 0.15
C LEU A 265 5.27 -10.96 0.91
N ARG A 266 4.70 -11.95 0.21
CA ARG A 266 4.03 -13.10 0.84
C ARG A 266 5.01 -13.90 1.69
N ARG A 267 6.21 -14.18 1.15
CA ARG A 267 7.29 -14.86 1.89
C ARG A 267 7.74 -14.06 3.11
N GLY A 268 7.98 -12.75 2.99
CA GLY A 268 8.37 -11.90 4.12
C GLY A 268 7.31 -11.88 5.22
N LEU A 269 6.03 -11.81 4.86
CA LEU A 269 4.92 -11.89 5.81
C LEU A 269 4.81 -13.26 6.49
N LEU A 270 5.15 -14.35 5.78
CA LEU A 270 5.14 -15.71 6.32
C LEU A 270 6.37 -16.03 7.17
N GLU A 271 7.56 -15.62 6.75
CA GLU A 271 8.83 -16.06 7.35
C GLU A 271 9.36 -15.06 8.39
N GLU A 272 9.33 -13.76 8.07
CA GLU A 272 9.89 -12.71 8.92
C GLU A 272 8.85 -12.22 9.94
N VAL A 273 7.65 -11.88 9.45
CA VAL A 273 6.53 -11.43 10.30
C VAL A 273 5.86 -12.62 10.99
N GLN A 274 5.85 -13.79 10.33
CA GLN A 274 5.20 -15.02 10.80
C GLN A 274 3.70 -14.82 11.06
N LEU A 275 3.01 -14.26 10.07
CA LEU A 275 1.55 -14.28 10.01
C LEU A 275 1.06 -15.69 9.71
N GLU A 276 -0.15 -15.99 10.19
CA GLU A 276 -0.81 -17.26 9.91
C GLU A 276 -1.20 -17.34 8.43
N GLU A 277 -1.08 -18.53 7.85
CA GLU A 277 -1.32 -18.78 6.43
C GLU A 277 -2.74 -18.38 6.00
N ASP A 278 -3.74 -18.59 6.88
CA ASP A 278 -5.13 -18.15 6.66
C ASP A 278 -5.28 -16.63 6.52
N VAL A 279 -4.48 -15.86 7.25
CA VAL A 279 -4.49 -14.38 7.19
C VAL A 279 -3.79 -13.91 5.93
N ILE A 280 -2.68 -14.57 5.56
CA ILE A 280 -1.96 -14.29 4.34
C ILE A 280 -2.82 -14.60 3.10
N GLY A 281 -3.60 -15.69 3.13
CA GLY A 281 -4.55 -16.04 2.09
C GLY A 281 -5.69 -15.02 1.93
N GLN A 282 -6.00 -14.24 2.97
CA GLN A 282 -6.94 -13.12 2.89
C GLN A 282 -6.33 -11.85 2.29
N ILE A 283 -5.02 -11.63 2.49
CA ILE A 283 -4.30 -10.47 1.93
C ILE A 283 -4.00 -10.69 0.44
N PHE A 284 -3.62 -11.92 0.05
CA PHE A 284 -3.29 -12.28 -1.33
C PHE A 284 -4.19 -13.41 -1.85
N PRO A 285 -5.49 -13.15 -2.07
CA PRO A 285 -6.41 -14.17 -2.55
C PRO A 285 -6.03 -14.64 -3.95
N ASN A 286 -5.96 -15.97 -4.15
CA ASN A 286 -5.72 -16.63 -5.43
C ASN A 286 -4.49 -16.15 -6.22
N LEU A 287 -3.46 -15.64 -5.53
CA LEU A 287 -2.25 -15.12 -6.17
C LEU A 287 -1.53 -16.19 -7.02
N ASP A 288 -1.55 -17.45 -6.59
CA ASP A 288 -0.93 -18.57 -7.30
C ASP A 288 -1.67 -18.92 -8.61
N GLU A 289 -3.00 -18.83 -8.65
CA GLU A 289 -3.74 -19.00 -9.90
C GLU A 289 -3.56 -17.79 -10.84
N LEU A 290 -3.55 -16.58 -10.28
CA LEU A 290 -3.42 -15.34 -11.06
C LEU A 290 -2.07 -15.31 -11.80
N ILE A 291 -0.96 -15.55 -11.10
CA ILE A 291 0.37 -15.57 -11.74
C ILE A 291 0.48 -16.65 -12.81
N LYS A 292 -0.18 -17.81 -12.61
CA LYS A 292 -0.20 -18.89 -13.59
C LYS A 292 -0.96 -18.48 -14.85
N LEU A 293 -2.08 -17.78 -14.71
CA LEU A 293 -2.89 -17.29 -15.82
C LEU A 293 -2.08 -16.31 -16.69
N HIS A 294 -1.46 -15.30 -16.08
CA HIS A 294 -0.65 -14.29 -16.77
C HIS A 294 0.63 -14.89 -17.39
N ARG A 295 1.32 -15.81 -16.68
CA ARG A 295 2.47 -16.54 -17.26
C ARG A 295 2.10 -17.33 -18.51
N ASN A 296 0.95 -18.00 -18.51
CA ASN A 296 0.50 -18.75 -19.68
C ASN A 296 0.19 -17.81 -20.86
N PHE A 297 -0.42 -16.66 -20.58
CA PHE A 297 -0.72 -15.67 -21.61
C PHE A 297 0.56 -15.09 -22.24
N LEU A 298 1.52 -14.69 -21.41
CA LEU A 298 2.85 -14.26 -21.86
C LEU A 298 3.55 -15.33 -22.69
N THR A 299 3.57 -16.58 -22.21
CA THR A 299 4.20 -17.70 -22.93
C THR A 299 3.56 -17.90 -24.32
N ALA A 300 2.25 -17.76 -24.44
CA ALA A 300 1.56 -17.88 -25.72
C ALA A 300 1.96 -16.76 -26.70
N MET A 301 2.15 -15.53 -26.21
CA MET A 301 2.64 -14.42 -27.03
C MET A 301 4.12 -14.60 -27.43
N GLU A 302 4.97 -15.08 -26.52
CA GLU A 302 6.37 -15.39 -26.82
C GLU A 302 6.51 -16.52 -27.86
N MET A 303 5.67 -17.55 -27.77
CA MET A 303 5.62 -18.60 -28.80
C MET A 303 5.21 -18.02 -30.16
N ARG A 304 4.20 -17.14 -30.20
CA ARG A 304 3.78 -16.46 -31.43
C ARG A 304 4.89 -15.61 -32.04
N GLN A 305 5.66 -14.90 -31.21
CA GLN A 305 6.81 -14.12 -31.64
C GLN A 305 7.89 -15.03 -32.26
N GLN A 306 8.24 -16.14 -31.60
CA GLN A 306 9.22 -17.09 -32.09
C GLN A 306 8.83 -17.67 -33.46
N ASP A 307 7.56 -18.06 -33.61
CA ASP A 307 7.01 -18.56 -34.88
C ASP A 307 6.99 -17.49 -36.00
N SER A 308 7.06 -16.21 -35.62
CA SER A 308 7.04 -15.07 -36.54
C SER A 308 8.43 -14.55 -36.92
N THR A 309 9.50 -15.24 -36.51
CA THR A 309 10.89 -14.85 -36.75
C THR A 309 11.31 -15.11 -38.19
N THR A 310 12.05 -14.16 -38.79
CA THR A 310 12.53 -14.27 -40.18
C THR A 310 13.74 -15.19 -40.29
N SER A 311 13.85 -15.89 -41.42
CA SER A 311 14.89 -16.92 -41.64
C SER A 311 16.33 -16.39 -41.76
N GLU A 312 16.51 -15.08 -41.98
CA GLU A 312 17.83 -14.46 -42.14
C GLU A 312 18.41 -13.91 -40.82
N ASN A 313 17.56 -13.44 -39.88
CA ASN A 313 18.00 -12.94 -38.57
C ASN A 313 16.98 -13.30 -37.47
N HIS A 314 17.47 -14.00 -36.43
CA HIS A 314 16.68 -14.44 -35.29
C HIS A 314 16.14 -13.29 -34.41
N ARG A 315 16.58 -12.05 -34.64
CA ARG A 315 16.06 -10.85 -33.96
C ARG A 315 14.90 -10.19 -34.70
N ASN A 316 14.78 -10.39 -36.00
CA ASN A 316 13.77 -9.71 -36.82
C ASN A 316 12.54 -10.62 -36.95
N TYR A 317 11.39 -10.12 -36.52
CA TYR A 317 10.11 -10.84 -36.54
C TYR A 317 8.97 -9.88 -36.86
N VAL A 318 7.88 -10.37 -37.48
CA VAL A 318 6.65 -9.58 -37.71
C VAL A 318 5.44 -10.45 -37.39
N ILE A 319 4.73 -10.12 -36.32
CA ILE A 319 3.55 -10.87 -35.89
C ILE A 319 2.36 -10.44 -36.73
N GLN A 320 2.00 -11.29 -37.70
CA GLN A 320 0.89 -11.01 -38.63
C GLN A 320 -0.48 -11.19 -38.00
N ARG A 321 -0.61 -12.15 -37.08
CA ARG A 321 -1.84 -12.53 -36.39
C ARG A 321 -1.56 -12.67 -34.90
N ILE A 322 -2.37 -12.06 -34.04
CA ILE A 322 -2.32 -12.18 -32.57
C ILE A 322 -3.71 -12.42 -31.97
N GLY A 323 -4.80 -12.12 -32.71
CA GLY A 323 -6.16 -12.17 -32.21
C GLY A 323 -6.58 -13.54 -31.64
N ASP A 324 -6.10 -14.63 -32.22
CA ASP A 324 -6.35 -15.99 -31.72
C ASP A 324 -5.67 -16.29 -30.36
N VAL A 325 -4.54 -15.63 -30.05
CA VAL A 325 -3.91 -15.69 -28.72
C VAL A 325 -4.73 -14.87 -27.72
N LEU A 326 -5.23 -13.70 -28.12
CA LEU A 326 -6.09 -12.85 -27.28
C LEU A 326 -7.43 -13.52 -26.95
N LEU A 327 -8.00 -14.27 -27.89
CA LEU A 327 -9.25 -15.04 -27.69
C LEU A 327 -9.11 -16.25 -26.75
N GLN A 328 -7.89 -16.72 -26.47
CA GLN A 328 -7.69 -17.79 -25.50
C GLN A 328 -7.98 -17.34 -24.05
N GLN A 329 -8.21 -16.04 -23.80
CA GLN A 329 -8.26 -15.42 -22.47
C GLN A 329 -9.60 -14.80 -22.02
N PRO A 330 -10.71 -14.81 -22.81
CA PRO A 330 -11.99 -15.22 -22.18
C PRO A 330 -12.99 -15.89 -23.15
N LYS A 331 -13.55 -17.05 -22.76
CA LYS A 331 -14.67 -17.70 -23.47
C LYS A 331 -16.01 -17.08 -23.06
N GLY A 332 -16.45 -16.04 -23.77
CA GLY A 332 -17.83 -15.56 -23.80
C GLY A 332 -18.56 -16.04 -25.06
N VAL A 333 -19.80 -16.53 -24.92
CA VAL A 333 -20.60 -17.08 -26.03
C VAL A 333 -21.29 -15.95 -26.79
N TRP A 334 -20.64 -15.40 -27.82
CA TRP A 334 -21.31 -14.58 -28.85
C TRP A 334 -20.67 -14.80 -30.21
N ALA A 335 -21.19 -15.76 -30.97
CA ALA A 335 -20.78 -15.98 -32.36
C ALA A 335 -21.75 -15.25 -33.31
N SER A 336 -21.37 -14.04 -33.72
CA SER A 336 -21.95 -13.39 -34.90
C SER A 336 -20.97 -13.56 -36.06
N THR A 337 -21.45 -13.95 -37.25
CA THR A 337 -20.63 -14.20 -38.44
C THR A 337 -19.93 -12.93 -38.95
N PRO A 338 -18.72 -13.02 -39.54
CA PRO A 338 -17.97 -11.86 -40.00
C PRO A 338 -18.70 -11.19 -41.17
N ILE A 339 -19.00 -9.90 -41.02
CA ILE A 339 -19.40 -9.04 -42.12
C ILE A 339 -18.19 -8.12 -42.39
N ASP A 340 -17.47 -8.43 -43.46
CA ASP A 340 -16.54 -7.54 -44.18
C ASP A 340 -15.15 -7.17 -43.60
N GLY A 341 -14.54 -8.00 -42.75
CA GLY A 341 -13.15 -7.80 -42.26
C GLY A 341 -12.26 -9.06 -42.34
N SER A 342 -10.93 -8.87 -42.29
CA SER A 342 -9.96 -9.98 -42.19
C SER A 342 -10.19 -10.81 -40.91
N VAL A 343 -9.84 -12.11 -40.92
CA VAL A 343 -10.06 -13.00 -39.75
C VAL A 343 -9.44 -12.43 -38.47
N GLU A 344 -8.27 -11.81 -38.59
CA GLU A 344 -7.58 -11.14 -37.48
C GLU A 344 -8.40 -10.00 -36.87
N HIS A 345 -9.05 -9.18 -37.70
CA HIS A 345 -9.92 -8.09 -37.23
C HIS A 345 -11.06 -8.61 -36.37
N TYR A 346 -11.71 -9.68 -36.83
CA TYR A 346 -12.81 -10.30 -36.09
C TYR A 346 -12.33 -10.83 -34.73
N GLU A 347 -11.17 -11.49 -34.72
CA GLU A 347 -10.62 -12.08 -33.49
C GLU A 347 -10.21 -11.04 -32.46
N ILE A 348 -9.58 -9.95 -32.90
CA ILE A 348 -9.24 -8.82 -32.02
C ILE A 348 -10.51 -8.14 -31.49
N ALA A 349 -11.51 -7.88 -32.34
CA ALA A 349 -12.77 -7.26 -31.92
C ALA A 349 -13.53 -8.13 -30.90
N ALA A 350 -13.56 -9.45 -31.13
CA ALA A 350 -14.18 -10.39 -30.21
C ALA A 350 -13.39 -10.51 -28.88
N ALA A 351 -12.06 -10.47 -28.92
CA ALA A 351 -11.23 -10.44 -27.72
C ALA A 351 -11.47 -9.16 -26.90
N LEU A 352 -11.56 -8.00 -27.56
CA LEU A 352 -11.82 -6.72 -26.92
C LEU A 352 -13.18 -6.70 -26.21
N GLU A 353 -14.23 -7.21 -26.86
CA GLU A 353 -15.56 -7.28 -26.26
C GLU A 353 -15.60 -8.27 -25.08
N GLY A 354 -14.91 -9.41 -25.21
CA GLY A 354 -14.71 -10.34 -24.10
C GLY A 354 -14.02 -9.69 -22.91
N LEU A 355 -13.00 -8.87 -23.15
CA LEU A 355 -12.23 -8.16 -22.11
C LEU A 355 -13.09 -7.09 -21.42
N ARG A 356 -13.91 -6.35 -22.17
CA ARG A 356 -14.92 -5.43 -21.59
C ARG A 356 -15.92 -6.17 -20.70
N GLY A 357 -16.37 -7.35 -21.10
CA GLY A 357 -17.25 -8.19 -20.29
C GLY A 357 -16.59 -8.65 -18.99
N VAL A 358 -15.31 -9.03 -19.03
CA VAL A 358 -14.54 -9.39 -17.82
C VAL A 358 -14.40 -8.19 -16.89
N LEU A 359 -14.04 -7.01 -17.41
CA LEU A 359 -13.91 -5.78 -16.61
C LEU A 359 -15.23 -5.42 -15.92
N ALA A 360 -16.34 -5.40 -16.64
CA ALA A 360 -17.66 -5.14 -16.07
C ALA A 360 -18.05 -6.19 -14.99
N GLY A 361 -17.69 -7.46 -15.21
CA GLY A 361 -17.91 -8.53 -14.24
C GLY A 361 -17.10 -8.36 -12.95
N VAL A 362 -15.84 -7.92 -13.07
CA VAL A 362 -14.96 -7.62 -11.94
C VAL A 362 -15.47 -6.40 -11.17
N GLU A 363 -15.83 -5.31 -11.85
CA GLU A 363 -16.40 -4.11 -11.21
C GLU A 363 -17.67 -4.43 -10.41
N LEU A 364 -18.55 -5.26 -10.98
CA LEU A 364 -19.75 -5.73 -10.29
C LEU A 364 -19.39 -6.52 -9.02
N HIS A 365 -18.47 -7.47 -9.11
CA HIS A 365 -18.02 -8.28 -7.95
C HIS A 365 -17.33 -7.44 -6.87
N VAL A 366 -16.52 -6.44 -7.26
CA VAL A 366 -15.88 -5.51 -6.32
C VAL A 366 -16.95 -4.69 -5.59
N SER A 367 -17.93 -4.16 -6.32
CA SER A 367 -19.06 -3.42 -5.75
C SER A 367 -19.88 -4.29 -4.80
N GLU A 368 -20.18 -5.54 -5.16
CA GLU A 368 -20.87 -6.49 -4.29
C GLU A 368 -20.08 -6.80 -3.02
N SER A 369 -18.76 -7.02 -3.15
CA SER A 369 -17.88 -7.32 -2.02
C SER A 369 -17.77 -6.14 -1.06
N GLN A 370 -17.64 -4.91 -1.58
CA GLN A 370 -17.63 -3.68 -0.78
C GLN A 370 -18.95 -3.48 -0.02
N ARG A 371 -20.08 -3.70 -0.69
CA ARG A 371 -21.41 -3.57 -0.09
C ARG A 371 -21.64 -4.64 1.00
N ALA A 372 -21.18 -5.87 0.78
CA ALA A 372 -21.25 -6.94 1.77
C ALA A 372 -20.40 -6.61 3.02
N GLN A 373 -19.17 -6.12 2.82
CA GLN A 373 -18.30 -5.71 3.90
C GLN A 373 -18.90 -4.57 4.73
N GLN A 374 -19.41 -3.53 4.06
CA GLN A 374 -20.05 -2.40 4.73
C GLN A 374 -21.24 -2.87 5.58
N LEU A 375 -22.04 -3.81 5.06
CA LEU A 375 -23.16 -4.39 5.80
C LEU A 375 -22.68 -5.19 7.03
N GLU A 376 -21.62 -5.99 6.91
CA GLU A 376 -21.04 -6.75 8.03
C GLU A 376 -20.51 -5.81 9.13
N GLU A 377 -19.85 -4.72 8.76
CA GLU A 377 -19.39 -3.69 9.72
C GLU A 377 -20.58 -3.08 10.48
N ILE A 378 -21.64 -2.69 9.77
CA ILE A 378 -22.84 -2.12 10.39
C ILE A 378 -23.52 -3.13 11.31
N ILE A 379 -23.65 -4.38 10.87
CA ILE A 379 -24.20 -5.47 11.68
C ILE A 379 -23.34 -5.71 12.92
N SER A 380 -22.01 -5.66 12.82
CA SER A 380 -21.10 -5.86 13.95
C SER A 380 -21.36 -4.82 15.05
N ARG A 381 -21.59 -3.55 14.64
CA ARG A 381 -21.88 -2.40 15.51
C ARG A 381 -23.34 -2.28 15.97
N LEU A 382 -24.26 -3.06 15.40
CA LEU A 382 -25.66 -3.12 15.83
C LEU A 382 -25.78 -3.75 17.22
N ASP A 383 -26.49 -3.08 18.13
CA ASP A 383 -26.73 -3.57 19.48
C ASP A 383 -27.58 -4.86 19.45
N ALA A 384 -27.09 -5.92 20.11
CA ALA A 384 -27.75 -7.23 20.17
C ALA A 384 -29.12 -7.19 20.84
N LYS A 385 -29.38 -6.19 21.70
CA LYS A 385 -30.70 -5.99 22.35
C LYS A 385 -31.67 -5.18 21.49
N SER A 386 -31.21 -4.58 20.39
CA SER A 386 -32.06 -3.77 19.53
C SER A 386 -32.91 -4.65 18.61
N CYS A 387 -34.22 -4.42 18.62
CA CYS A 387 -35.18 -5.03 17.70
C CYS A 387 -36.27 -4.02 17.34
N THR A 388 -36.87 -4.19 16.16
CA THR A 388 -38.02 -3.41 15.70
C THR A 388 -39.16 -4.34 15.30
N ARG A 389 -40.39 -3.83 15.27
CA ARG A 389 -41.56 -4.61 14.84
C ARG A 389 -42.00 -4.16 13.45
N LEU A 390 -42.09 -5.11 12.53
CA LEU A 390 -42.57 -4.89 11.16
C LEU A 390 -44.10 -4.70 11.13
N LYS A 391 -44.62 -4.16 10.03
CA LYS A 391 -46.07 -3.91 9.84
C LYS A 391 -46.91 -5.19 9.85
N ASN A 392 -46.31 -6.33 9.51
CA ASN A 392 -46.93 -7.65 9.57
C ASN A 392 -46.93 -8.26 11.00
N GLY A 393 -46.39 -7.54 12.00
CA GLY A 393 -46.33 -7.97 13.39
C GLY A 393 -45.07 -8.75 13.77
N GLU A 394 -44.22 -9.12 12.81
CA GLU A 394 -42.98 -9.86 13.06
C GLU A 394 -41.91 -8.96 13.69
N ILE A 395 -41.07 -9.57 14.54
CA ILE A 395 -39.94 -8.87 15.18
C ILE A 395 -38.72 -9.02 14.29
N PHE A 396 -38.13 -7.89 13.90
CA PHE A 396 -36.88 -7.82 13.16
C PHE A 396 -35.73 -7.47 14.11
N SER A 397 -34.63 -8.22 14.06
CA SER A 397 -33.52 -8.10 15.02
C SER A 397 -32.17 -8.30 14.33
N LYS A 398 -31.07 -8.02 15.04
CA LYS A 398 -29.70 -8.32 14.58
C LYS A 398 -29.53 -9.77 14.13
N GLN A 399 -30.12 -10.73 14.84
CA GLN A 399 -30.00 -12.15 14.51
C GLN A 399 -30.68 -12.49 13.17
N ILE A 400 -31.78 -11.83 12.85
CA ILE A 400 -32.48 -12.02 11.57
C ILE A 400 -31.66 -11.40 10.45
N LEU A 401 -31.08 -10.22 10.68
CA LEU A 401 -30.20 -9.57 9.70
C LEU A 401 -28.88 -10.34 9.46
N GLN A 402 -28.39 -11.08 10.47
CA GLN A 402 -27.21 -11.95 10.36
C GLN A 402 -27.47 -13.29 9.66
N ASN A 403 -28.67 -13.85 9.86
CA ASN A 403 -29.00 -15.19 9.37
C ASN A 403 -29.69 -15.18 7.99
N THR A 404 -30.17 -14.03 7.54
CA THR A 404 -30.76 -13.86 6.21
C THR A 404 -29.71 -13.30 5.25
N PRO A 405 -29.46 -13.95 4.10
CA PRO A 405 -28.58 -13.38 3.09
C PRO A 405 -29.27 -12.14 2.49
N GLN A 406 -28.81 -10.95 2.90
CA GLN A 406 -29.29 -9.68 2.35
C GLN A 406 -28.14 -8.96 1.67
N THR A 407 -28.42 -8.41 0.50
CA THR A 407 -27.45 -7.58 -0.22
C THR A 407 -27.77 -6.12 0.03
N LEU A 408 -26.78 -5.36 0.47
CA LEU A 408 -26.90 -3.91 0.57
C LEU A 408 -26.92 -3.31 -0.84
N THR A 409 -27.96 -2.55 -1.16
CA THR A 409 -28.11 -1.84 -2.43
C THR A 409 -27.65 -0.40 -2.29
N TYR A 410 -28.04 0.27 -1.20
CA TYR A 410 -27.70 1.67 -0.96
C TYR A 410 -27.66 1.99 0.55
N ALA A 411 -26.75 2.88 0.95
CA ALA A 411 -26.67 3.39 2.33
C ALA A 411 -26.54 4.92 2.29
N SER A 412 -27.34 5.62 3.12
CA SER A 412 -27.27 7.08 3.23
C SER A 412 -27.75 7.57 4.59
N THR A 413 -27.27 8.74 5.01
CA THR A 413 -27.72 9.42 6.22
C THR A 413 -28.90 10.33 5.89
N LEU A 414 -30.01 10.15 6.60
CA LEU A 414 -31.23 10.93 6.44
C LEU A 414 -31.58 11.67 7.73
N ALA A 415 -31.97 12.94 7.61
CA ALA A 415 -32.51 13.70 8.73
C ALA A 415 -34.00 13.34 8.95
N CYS A 416 -34.27 12.40 9.85
CA CYS A 416 -35.63 11.93 10.12
C CYS A 416 -36.24 12.62 11.35
N ARG A 417 -37.53 12.94 11.27
CA ARG A 417 -38.27 13.51 12.40
C ARG A 417 -38.68 12.39 13.37
N THR A 418 -38.14 12.46 14.58
CA THR A 418 -38.47 11.52 15.67
C THR A 418 -39.90 11.72 16.18
N THR A 419 -40.41 10.76 16.97
CA THR A 419 -41.70 10.85 17.66
C THR A 419 -41.83 12.08 18.57
N SER A 420 -40.69 12.64 19.01
CA SER A 420 -40.61 13.88 19.79
C SER A 420 -40.70 15.18 18.96
N GLY A 421 -40.79 15.08 17.63
CA GLY A 421 -40.84 16.22 16.72
C GLY A 421 -39.48 16.81 16.32
N ARG A 422 -38.39 16.36 16.95
CA ARG A 422 -37.00 16.76 16.63
C ARG A 422 -36.44 15.99 15.44
N LEU A 423 -35.68 16.67 14.58
CA LEU A 423 -34.89 16.05 13.53
C LEU A 423 -33.67 15.35 14.14
N ARG A 424 -33.39 14.14 13.68
CA ARG A 424 -32.17 13.39 14.01
C ARG A 424 -31.65 12.71 12.76
N ASP A 425 -30.34 12.60 12.69
CA ASP A 425 -29.67 11.85 11.64
C ASP A 425 -29.83 10.35 11.89
N VAL A 426 -30.26 9.65 10.86
CA VAL A 426 -30.57 8.23 10.85
C VAL A 426 -29.93 7.62 9.60
N LEU A 427 -29.18 6.55 9.78
CA LEU A 427 -28.59 5.78 8.69
C LEU A 427 -29.68 4.89 8.07
N ALA A 428 -30.03 5.17 6.82
CA ALA A 428 -30.94 4.37 6.02
C ALA A 428 -30.15 3.35 5.18
N LEU A 429 -30.53 2.08 5.29
CA LEU A 429 -29.96 0.97 4.55
C LEU A 429 -31.05 0.36 3.67
N LEU A 430 -30.90 0.51 2.36
CA LEU A 430 -31.74 -0.17 1.39
C LEU A 430 -31.11 -1.52 1.08
N LEU A 431 -31.73 -2.57 1.58
CA LEU A 431 -31.42 -3.96 1.28
C LEU A 431 -32.33 -4.44 0.15
N THR A 432 -32.07 -5.63 -0.40
CA THR A 432 -32.81 -6.20 -1.54
C THR A 432 -34.33 -6.24 -1.37
N ASP A 433 -34.79 -6.45 -0.15
CA ASP A 433 -36.17 -6.73 0.22
C ASP A 433 -36.67 -5.87 1.40
N ILE A 434 -35.77 -5.14 2.07
CA ILE A 434 -36.05 -4.42 3.31
C ILE A 434 -35.34 -3.07 3.34
N LEU A 435 -36.04 -2.03 3.83
CA LEU A 435 -35.45 -0.74 4.16
C LEU A 435 -35.28 -0.64 5.68
N VAL A 436 -34.04 -0.50 6.15
CA VAL A 436 -33.69 -0.45 7.57
C VAL A 436 -33.23 0.96 7.95
N PHE A 437 -33.72 1.47 9.08
CA PHE A 437 -33.30 2.75 9.64
C PHE A 437 -32.59 2.54 10.97
N LEU A 438 -31.34 2.99 11.07
CA LEU A 438 -30.49 2.84 12.23
C LEU A 438 -30.11 4.20 12.80
N GLN A 439 -30.20 4.35 14.11
CA GLN A 439 -29.70 5.50 14.84
C GLN A 439 -28.40 5.12 15.53
N GLU A 440 -27.36 5.93 15.33
CA GLU A 440 -26.11 5.79 16.07
C GLU A 440 -26.24 6.42 17.47
N LYS A 441 -25.86 5.65 18.49
CA LYS A 441 -25.79 6.11 19.87
C LYS A 441 -24.60 5.42 20.55
N GLU A 442 -23.70 6.21 21.15
CA GLU A 442 -22.54 5.69 21.89
C GLU A 442 -21.71 4.69 21.05
N GLN A 443 -21.43 5.04 19.78
CA GLN A 443 -20.69 4.23 18.80
C GLN A 443 -21.35 2.89 18.40
N LYS A 444 -22.61 2.64 18.81
CA LYS A 444 -23.41 1.48 18.40
C LYS A 444 -24.63 1.90 17.60
N PHE A 445 -25.09 1.03 16.72
CA PHE A 445 -26.35 1.22 16.01
C PHE A 445 -27.52 0.62 16.78
N THR A 446 -28.67 1.28 16.71
CA THR A 446 -29.96 0.80 17.23
C THR A 446 -31.05 1.07 16.19
N PHE A 447 -32.09 0.25 16.11
CA PHE A 447 -33.20 0.51 15.18
C PHE A 447 -33.92 1.82 15.54
N ALA A 448 -34.05 2.71 14.56
CA ALA A 448 -34.63 4.03 14.76
C ALA A 448 -36.16 3.96 14.94
N ALA A 449 -36.70 4.65 15.95
CA ALA A 449 -38.13 4.82 16.16
C ALA A 449 -38.63 6.07 15.42
N LEU A 450 -39.09 5.89 14.17
CA LEU A 450 -39.58 6.98 13.31
C LEU A 450 -41.11 7.16 13.42
N ARG A 451 -41.58 8.41 13.27
CA ARG A 451 -43.01 8.73 13.26
C ARG A 451 -43.65 8.28 11.95
N SER A 452 -44.71 7.49 12.00
CA SER A 452 -45.57 7.24 10.82
C SER A 452 -46.32 8.53 10.48
N ALA A 453 -46.04 9.12 9.32
CA ALA A 453 -46.89 10.18 8.78
C ALA A 453 -48.15 9.52 8.20
N GLU A 454 -49.31 9.81 8.78
CA GLU A 454 -50.58 9.66 8.06
C GLU A 454 -50.72 10.84 7.09
N PRO A 455 -51.30 10.62 5.90
CA PRO A 455 -51.33 11.63 4.85
C PRO A 455 -52.47 12.62 5.11
N HIS A 456 -52.16 13.91 5.24
CA HIS A 456 -53.17 14.98 5.17
C HIS A 456 -52.66 16.22 4.43
N GLU A 457 -53.25 16.39 3.25
CA GLU A 457 -53.85 17.55 2.57
C GLU A 457 -53.35 18.99 2.76
N GLU A 458 -53.36 19.67 1.61
CA GLU A 458 -53.01 21.06 1.27
C GLU A 458 -53.80 22.13 2.04
N GLY A 459 -53.21 23.34 2.22
CA GLY A 459 -54.02 24.52 2.56
C GLY A 459 -53.33 25.78 3.10
N SER A 460 -52.66 26.54 2.20
CA SER A 460 -52.66 28.01 2.11
C SER A 460 -51.90 28.97 3.09
N PRO A 461 -51.54 30.20 2.60
CA PRO A 461 -50.44 31.04 3.09
C PRO A 461 -50.89 32.37 3.73
N ALA A 462 -49.98 33.08 4.42
CA ALA A 462 -50.25 34.41 4.99
C ALA A 462 -49.12 35.45 4.76
N CYS A 463 -49.50 36.49 4.01
CA CYS A 463 -49.27 37.95 4.18
C CYS A 463 -47.87 38.62 4.25
N ARG A 464 -47.54 39.32 3.14
CA ARG A 464 -47.45 40.80 2.91
C ARG A 464 -46.67 41.77 3.86
N SER A 465 -45.68 42.44 3.24
CA SER A 465 -45.32 43.89 3.14
C SER A 465 -44.94 44.73 4.37
N TYR A 466 -43.87 45.56 4.28
CA TYR A 466 -43.94 47.05 4.21
C TYR A 466 -42.55 47.72 3.97
N THR A 467 -42.64 48.91 3.37
CA THR A 467 -41.76 49.89 2.68
C THR A 467 -40.45 50.44 3.28
N GLU A 468 -39.61 50.90 2.34
CA GLU A 468 -38.38 51.71 2.39
C GLU A 468 -38.46 53.02 3.19
N VAL A 469 -37.58 53.20 4.20
CA VAL A 469 -36.96 54.48 4.59
C VAL A 469 -35.63 54.15 5.28
N GLU A 470 -34.52 53.97 4.54
CA GLU A 470 -33.16 53.99 5.11
C GLU A 470 -32.01 54.13 4.08
N GLN A 471 -32.30 54.56 2.86
CA GLN A 471 -31.28 54.84 1.83
C GLN A 471 -30.88 56.31 1.88
N LYS A 472 -29.74 56.61 2.52
CA LYS A 472 -28.77 57.68 2.14
C LYS A 472 -27.64 57.93 3.15
N LYS A 473 -27.52 57.14 4.21
CA LYS A 473 -26.38 57.22 5.15
C LYS A 473 -25.50 55.97 5.20
N LYS A 474 -25.78 54.96 4.36
CA LYS A 474 -25.06 53.69 4.31
C LYS A 474 -24.11 53.55 3.11
N GLU A 475 -24.33 54.33 2.04
CA GLU A 475 -23.54 54.22 0.80
C GLU A 475 -22.09 54.74 0.92
N HIS A 476 -21.78 55.65 1.85
CA HIS A 476 -20.41 56.20 1.96
C HIS A 476 -19.49 55.40 2.89
N THR A 477 -20.05 54.66 3.84
CA THR A 477 -19.29 53.77 4.75
C THR A 477 -18.99 52.43 4.08
N ASP A 478 -19.93 51.92 3.28
CA ASP A 478 -19.79 50.64 2.57
C ASP A 478 -18.78 50.72 1.40
N GLU A 479 -18.59 51.89 0.79
CA GLU A 479 -17.62 52.08 -0.30
C GLU A 479 -16.18 52.15 0.22
N MET A 480 -15.97 52.74 1.41
CA MET A 480 -14.66 52.77 2.06
C MET A 480 -14.26 51.41 2.65
N GLU A 481 -15.23 50.62 3.14
CA GLU A 481 -15.01 49.22 3.54
C GLU A 481 -14.74 48.31 2.34
N ARG A 482 -15.42 48.54 1.19
CA ARG A 482 -15.14 47.85 -0.06
C ARG A 482 -13.72 48.09 -0.54
N ILE A 483 -13.25 49.33 -0.58
CA ILE A 483 -11.89 49.68 -1.02
C ILE A 483 -10.83 49.10 -0.07
N LYS A 484 -11.12 49.03 1.24
CA LYS A 484 -10.24 48.38 2.21
C LYS A 484 -10.15 46.87 1.95
N LYS A 485 -11.29 46.22 1.69
CA LYS A 485 -11.37 44.79 1.37
C LYS A 485 -10.72 44.46 0.03
N GLU A 486 -10.85 45.34 -0.98
CA GLU A 486 -10.18 45.23 -2.28
C GLU A 486 -8.66 45.37 -2.16
N ARG A 487 -8.18 46.25 -1.28
CA ARG A 487 -6.74 46.38 -0.98
C ARG A 487 -6.20 45.14 -0.26
N GLU A 488 -6.94 44.59 0.70
CA GLU A 488 -6.57 43.33 1.39
C GLU A 488 -6.52 42.14 0.40
N ILE A 489 -7.41 42.11 -0.60
CA ILE A 489 -7.40 41.10 -1.68
C ILE A 489 -6.19 41.29 -2.60
N LEU A 490 -5.87 42.51 -3.02
CA LEU A 490 -4.70 42.81 -3.85
C LEU A 490 -3.36 42.52 -3.14
N GLU A 491 -3.29 42.76 -1.83
CA GLU A 491 -2.13 42.39 -1.00
C GLU A 491 -2.01 40.86 -0.87
N ALA A 492 -3.13 40.14 -0.76
CA ALA A 492 -3.15 38.67 -0.77
C ALA A 492 -2.76 38.08 -2.15
N GLU A 493 -3.22 38.67 -3.26
CA GLU A 493 -2.84 38.29 -4.62
C GLU A 493 -1.35 38.56 -4.91
N GLN A 494 -0.80 39.67 -4.39
CA GLN A 494 0.65 39.93 -4.46
C GLN A 494 1.47 38.92 -3.66
N GLN A 495 0.96 38.47 -2.52
CA GLN A 495 1.58 37.45 -1.71
C GLN A 495 1.53 36.08 -2.42
N GLU A 496 0.41 35.72 -3.04
CA GLU A 496 0.24 34.49 -3.83
C GLU A 496 1.12 34.48 -5.10
N PHE A 497 1.34 35.65 -5.72
CA PHE A 497 2.29 35.82 -6.82
C PHE A 497 3.76 35.70 -6.36
N GLN A 498 4.09 36.25 -5.18
CA GLN A 498 5.42 36.10 -4.60
C GLN A 498 5.71 34.65 -4.19
N GLU A 499 4.73 33.95 -3.62
CA GLU A 499 4.79 32.51 -3.33
C GLU A 499 4.98 31.68 -4.61
N SER A 500 4.30 32.04 -5.71
CA SER A 500 4.51 31.41 -7.03
C SER A 500 5.91 31.64 -7.60
N LEU A 501 6.49 32.82 -7.35
CA LEU A 501 7.87 33.17 -7.75
C LEU A 501 8.92 32.45 -6.89
N ASP A 502 8.63 32.21 -5.63
CA ASP A 502 9.49 31.45 -4.72
C ASP A 502 9.43 29.94 -5.06
N ILE A 503 8.26 29.41 -5.44
CA ILE A 503 8.11 28.04 -5.98
C ILE A 503 8.99 27.82 -7.23
N LEU A 504 9.02 28.78 -8.17
CA LEU A 504 9.85 28.67 -9.38
C LEU A 504 11.36 28.73 -9.07
N ARG A 505 11.77 29.50 -8.05
CA ARG A 505 13.16 29.55 -7.58
C ARG A 505 13.56 28.27 -6.86
N ASP A 506 12.63 27.68 -6.12
CA ASP A 506 12.83 26.41 -5.43
C ASP A 506 12.96 25.24 -6.43
N GLU A 507 12.28 25.26 -7.57
CA GLU A 507 12.45 24.26 -8.64
C GLU A 507 13.85 24.30 -9.26
N GLU A 508 14.37 25.50 -9.61
CA GLU A 508 15.73 25.65 -10.17
C GLU A 508 16.81 25.27 -9.14
N ALA A 509 16.63 25.66 -7.87
CA ALA A 509 17.54 25.30 -6.78
C ALA A 509 17.54 23.78 -6.52
N THR A 510 16.37 23.13 -6.59
CA THR A 510 16.23 21.68 -6.41
C THR A 510 16.98 20.93 -7.51
N GLU A 511 16.84 21.36 -8.78
CA GLU A 511 17.55 20.74 -9.90
C GLU A 511 19.08 20.84 -9.74
N GLU A 512 19.58 21.98 -9.27
CA GLU A 512 21.01 22.19 -9.06
C GLU A 512 21.57 21.35 -7.90
N VAL A 513 20.79 21.16 -6.83
CA VAL A 513 21.13 20.25 -5.72
C VAL A 513 21.20 18.81 -6.24
N SER A 514 20.21 18.34 -7.01
CA SER A 514 20.21 16.98 -7.56
C SER A 514 21.40 16.74 -8.49
N LYS A 515 21.76 17.70 -9.36
CA LYS A 515 22.97 17.64 -10.22
C LYS A 515 24.25 17.55 -9.39
N SER A 516 24.34 18.38 -8.34
CA SER A 516 25.52 18.41 -7.45
C SER A 516 25.69 17.10 -6.69
N LEU A 517 24.61 16.51 -6.19
CA LEU A 517 24.63 15.21 -5.50
C LEU A 517 25.05 14.08 -6.45
N LEU A 518 24.53 14.08 -7.68
CA LEU A 518 24.94 13.11 -8.70
C LEU A 518 26.45 13.21 -9.01
N ALA A 519 26.97 14.43 -9.18
CA ALA A 519 28.40 14.65 -9.41
C ALA A 519 29.27 14.15 -8.23
N MET A 520 28.85 14.39 -6.98
CA MET A 520 29.54 13.84 -5.81
C MET A 520 29.50 12.32 -5.80
N LYS A 521 28.38 11.70 -6.18
CA LYS A 521 28.23 10.24 -6.28
C LYS A 521 29.17 9.67 -7.34
N GLU A 522 29.28 10.28 -8.51
CA GLU A 522 30.21 9.86 -9.57
C GLU A 522 31.67 9.90 -9.12
N ILE A 523 32.06 10.90 -8.32
CA ILE A 523 33.41 10.96 -7.75
C ILE A 523 33.68 9.76 -6.83
N LEU A 524 32.67 9.30 -6.08
CA LEU A 524 32.82 8.23 -5.08
C LEU A 524 32.72 6.82 -5.66
N TYR A 525 31.86 6.61 -6.65
CA TYR A 525 31.59 5.30 -7.24
C TYR A 525 32.24 5.09 -8.61
N GLY A 526 32.68 6.16 -9.27
CA GLY A 526 33.11 6.14 -10.66
C GLY A 526 31.94 6.14 -11.63
N THR A 527 32.24 6.26 -12.92
CA THR A 527 31.27 6.07 -14.01
C THR A 527 31.49 4.69 -14.64
N ASN A 528 30.57 4.24 -15.50
CA ASN A 528 30.66 2.92 -16.17
C ASN A 528 31.98 2.67 -16.93
N GLU A 529 32.78 3.72 -17.18
CA GLU A 529 34.05 3.66 -17.90
C GLU A 529 35.29 4.00 -17.04
N LYS A 530 35.13 4.56 -15.83
CA LYS A 530 36.25 5.05 -15.01
C LYS A 530 36.07 4.73 -13.53
N GLU A 531 37.06 4.02 -12.95
CA GLU A 531 37.15 3.80 -11.52
C GLU A 531 37.34 5.12 -10.74
N PRO A 532 36.84 5.21 -9.49
CA PRO A 532 36.95 6.42 -8.68
C PRO A 532 38.42 6.73 -8.35
N GLN A 533 38.84 7.96 -8.65
CA GLN A 533 40.21 8.40 -8.36
C GLN A 533 40.38 8.64 -6.86
N ALA A 534 41.32 7.93 -6.24
CA ALA A 534 41.56 8.00 -4.79
C ALA A 534 41.89 9.43 -4.29
N GLU A 535 42.54 10.25 -5.12
CA GLU A 535 42.85 11.64 -4.82
C GLU A 535 41.59 12.52 -4.83
N ALA A 536 40.70 12.35 -5.81
CA ALA A 536 39.43 13.08 -5.89
C ALA A 536 38.51 12.73 -4.71
N VAL A 537 38.41 11.45 -4.34
CA VAL A 537 37.69 11.01 -3.14
C VAL A 537 38.29 11.61 -1.88
N ALA A 538 39.62 11.73 -1.81
CA ALA A 538 40.30 12.33 -0.67
C ALA A 538 40.02 13.82 -0.53
N GLN A 539 40.07 14.56 -1.62
CA GLN A 539 39.75 15.98 -1.69
C GLN A 539 38.28 16.23 -1.34
N LEU A 540 37.35 15.47 -1.95
CA LEU A 540 35.92 15.58 -1.67
C LEU A 540 35.62 15.38 -0.18
N ALA A 541 36.16 14.31 0.44
CA ALA A 541 35.90 14.09 1.85
C ALA A 541 36.48 15.21 2.74
N GLN A 542 37.67 15.72 2.39
CA GLN A 542 38.27 16.82 3.15
C GLN A 542 37.42 18.09 3.08
N GLU A 543 36.90 18.42 1.90
CA GLU A 543 35.99 19.55 1.72
C GLU A 543 34.66 19.34 2.44
N LEU A 544 34.10 18.12 2.41
CA LEU A 544 32.90 17.76 3.17
C LEU A 544 33.05 18.01 4.68
N TYR A 545 34.24 17.73 5.24
CA TYR A 545 34.52 17.99 6.65
C TYR A 545 34.76 19.48 6.94
N ASN A 546 35.51 20.17 6.08
CA ASN A 546 35.88 21.58 6.28
C ASN A 546 34.67 22.52 6.17
N THR A 547 33.78 22.25 5.22
CA THR A 547 32.57 23.04 4.97
C THR A 547 31.44 22.71 5.93
N GLY A 548 31.49 21.55 6.59
CA GLY A 548 30.39 21.05 7.41
C GLY A 548 29.19 20.55 6.58
N LEU A 549 29.35 20.38 5.25
CA LEU A 549 28.26 20.04 4.34
C LEU A 549 27.52 18.75 4.71
N LEU A 550 28.21 17.76 5.29
CA LEU A 550 27.55 16.54 5.79
C LEU A 550 26.48 16.84 6.86
N GLY A 551 26.72 17.84 7.71
CA GLY A 551 25.75 18.26 8.71
C GLY A 551 24.56 18.97 8.08
N THR A 552 24.82 19.87 7.12
CA THR A 552 23.80 20.61 6.38
C THR A 552 22.90 19.69 5.57
N LEU A 553 23.46 18.74 4.81
CA LEU A 553 22.69 17.77 4.02
C LEU A 553 21.74 16.92 4.87
N ILE A 554 22.11 16.64 6.13
CA ILE A 554 21.24 15.90 7.06
C ILE A 554 20.20 16.82 7.71
N ALA A 555 20.57 18.06 8.05
CA ALA A 555 19.65 19.04 8.62
C ALA A 555 18.53 19.40 7.64
N ASP A 556 18.89 19.59 6.37
CA ASP A 556 17.99 20.01 5.30
C ASP A 556 17.47 18.84 4.45
N LEU A 557 17.63 17.60 4.93
CA LEU A 557 17.27 16.39 4.20
C LEU A 557 15.79 16.36 3.75
N GLN A 558 14.92 17.06 4.47
CA GLN A 558 13.49 17.17 4.12
C GLN A 558 13.26 17.97 2.83
N LEU A 559 14.11 18.97 2.56
CA LEU A 559 14.01 19.86 1.40
C LEU A 559 14.53 19.22 0.10
N ILE A 560 15.29 18.14 0.22
CA ILE A 560 15.89 17.44 -0.92
C ILE A 560 14.83 16.55 -1.60
N ASP A 561 14.90 16.42 -2.92
CA ASP A 561 14.02 15.57 -3.70
C ASP A 561 14.15 14.07 -3.32
N PHE A 562 13.22 13.24 -3.79
CA PHE A 562 13.15 11.83 -3.41
C PHE A 562 14.42 11.02 -3.77
N GLU A 563 15.01 11.25 -4.95
CA GLU A 563 16.24 10.56 -5.34
C GLU A 563 17.47 11.21 -4.69
N GLY A 564 17.49 12.54 -4.56
CA GLY A 564 18.54 13.25 -3.83
C GLY A 564 18.70 12.75 -2.39
N LYS A 565 17.61 12.45 -1.67
CA LYS A 565 17.64 11.85 -0.32
C LYS A 565 18.40 10.52 -0.29
N LYS A 566 18.22 9.67 -1.31
CA LYS A 566 18.93 8.39 -1.42
C LYS A 566 20.40 8.61 -1.75
N ASP A 567 20.70 9.55 -2.64
CA ASP A 567 22.06 9.91 -3.00
C ASP A 567 22.84 10.45 -1.80
N VAL A 568 22.23 11.30 -0.96
CA VAL A 568 22.82 11.76 0.31
C VAL A 568 23.17 10.57 1.20
N ALA A 569 22.25 9.61 1.37
CA ALA A 569 22.51 8.43 2.20
C ALA A 569 23.66 7.57 1.65
N GLN A 570 23.76 7.41 0.33
CA GLN A 570 24.85 6.68 -0.32
C GLN A 570 26.20 7.39 -0.15
N ILE A 571 26.24 8.70 -0.41
CA ILE A 571 27.43 9.54 -0.23
C ILE A 571 27.90 9.48 1.22
N PHE A 572 26.99 9.69 2.17
CA PHE A 572 27.28 9.65 3.60
C PHE A 572 27.88 8.29 4.01
N ASN A 573 27.24 7.18 3.60
CA ASN A 573 27.69 5.84 3.93
C ASN A 573 29.05 5.48 3.30
N ASN A 574 29.30 5.93 2.07
CA ASN A 574 30.58 5.72 1.40
C ASN A 574 31.71 6.45 2.14
N ILE A 575 31.54 7.74 2.42
CA ILE A 575 32.52 8.55 3.15
C ILE A 575 32.72 8.00 4.56
N LEU A 576 31.66 7.53 5.23
CA LEU A 576 31.76 6.94 6.57
C LEU A 576 32.63 5.67 6.59
N ARG A 577 32.57 4.83 5.55
CA ARG A 577 33.39 3.62 5.42
C ARG A 577 34.85 3.89 5.06
N ARG A 578 35.20 5.13 4.70
CA ARG A 578 36.55 5.50 4.25
C ARG A 578 37.60 5.25 5.34
N GLN A 579 38.71 4.63 4.94
CA GLN A 579 39.84 4.34 5.82
C GLN A 579 41.14 4.95 5.27
N ILE A 580 41.95 5.50 6.18
CA ILE A 580 43.31 5.97 5.89
C ILE A 580 44.25 5.20 6.83
N GLY A 581 44.87 4.14 6.32
CA GLY A 581 45.58 3.18 7.15
C GLY A 581 44.61 2.46 8.10
N THR A 582 44.83 2.57 9.41
CA THR A 582 43.92 2.02 10.44
C THR A 582 42.91 3.04 10.97
N ARG A 583 42.96 4.28 10.49
CA ARG A 583 42.07 5.36 10.94
C ARG A 583 40.83 5.43 10.07
N THR A 584 39.72 5.82 10.68
CA THR A 584 38.43 6.09 10.04
C THR A 584 38.10 7.58 10.23
N PRO A 585 38.55 8.47 9.32
CA PRO A 585 38.48 9.93 9.53
C PRO A 585 37.06 10.44 9.75
N THR A 586 36.08 9.90 9.02
CA THR A 586 34.67 10.31 9.17
C THR A 586 34.12 9.95 10.54
N VAL A 587 34.50 8.80 11.10
CA VAL A 587 34.11 8.41 12.46
C VAL A 587 34.69 9.40 13.48
N GLU A 588 35.97 9.76 13.32
CA GLU A 588 36.62 10.75 14.17
C GLU A 588 35.93 12.13 14.06
N TYR A 589 35.58 12.55 12.84
CA TYR A 589 34.81 13.77 12.59
C TYR A 589 33.44 13.73 13.28
N LEU A 590 32.66 12.66 13.11
CA LEU A 590 31.34 12.51 13.74
C LEU A 590 31.42 12.44 15.27
N CYS A 591 32.50 11.90 15.84
CA CYS A 591 32.73 11.96 17.28
C CYS A 591 32.89 13.40 17.81
N THR A 592 33.41 14.32 16.97
CA THR A 592 33.47 15.76 17.30
C THR A 592 32.16 16.50 16.98
N GLN A 593 31.40 16.04 15.98
CA GLN A 593 30.13 16.61 15.52
C GLN A 593 28.94 15.72 15.88
N GLN A 594 28.76 15.45 17.18
CA GLN A 594 27.75 14.49 17.68
C GLN A 594 26.31 14.87 17.33
N ASN A 595 26.05 16.16 17.09
CA ASN A 595 24.74 16.64 16.68
C ASN A 595 24.21 15.95 15.42
N ILE A 596 25.10 15.53 14.51
CA ILE A 596 24.72 14.81 13.30
C ILE A 596 24.02 13.48 13.63
N LEU A 597 24.52 12.73 14.63
CA LEU A 597 23.88 11.48 15.08
C LEU A 597 22.50 11.74 15.67
N PHE A 598 22.33 12.85 16.41
CA PHE A 598 21.05 13.20 17.02
C PHE A 598 20.03 13.73 16.00
N MET A 599 20.47 14.43 14.96
CA MET A 599 19.62 14.80 13.83
C MET A 599 19.11 13.56 13.08
N LEU A 600 20.00 12.60 12.80
CA LEU A 600 19.61 11.32 12.20
C LEU A 600 18.60 10.56 13.07
N LEU A 601 18.82 10.51 14.38
CA LEU A 601 17.89 9.85 15.30
C LEU A 601 16.53 10.55 15.35
N LYS A 602 16.51 11.89 15.43
CA LYS A 602 15.27 12.68 15.39
C LYS A 602 14.55 12.54 14.05
N GLY A 603 15.26 12.23 12.98
CA GLY A 603 14.71 11.97 11.66
C GLY A 603 13.61 10.88 11.63
N TYR A 604 13.58 9.96 12.59
CA TYR A 604 12.48 8.99 12.73
C TYR A 604 11.12 9.63 12.99
N GLU A 605 11.06 10.88 13.47
CA GLU A 605 9.81 11.63 13.67
C GLU A 605 9.20 12.13 12.36
N SER A 606 9.97 12.15 11.28
CA SER A 606 9.60 12.73 10.00
C SER A 606 9.42 11.64 8.95
N PRO A 607 8.18 11.27 8.56
CA PRO A 607 7.91 10.11 7.72
C PRO A 607 8.69 10.09 6.39
N GLU A 608 8.88 11.25 5.77
CA GLU A 608 9.55 11.37 4.46
C GLU A 608 11.04 11.03 4.48
N ILE A 609 11.71 11.22 5.62
CA ILE A 609 13.16 11.03 5.76
C ILE A 609 13.54 9.89 6.71
N ALA A 610 12.58 9.35 7.48
CA ALA A 610 12.82 8.37 8.53
C ALA A 610 13.64 7.16 8.06
N LEU A 611 13.30 6.58 6.90
CA LEU A 611 14.02 5.41 6.36
C LEU A 611 15.44 5.75 5.89
N ASN A 612 15.65 6.93 5.30
CA ASN A 612 16.98 7.40 4.90
C ASN A 612 17.86 7.66 6.13
N CYS A 613 17.29 8.29 7.17
CA CYS A 613 17.94 8.48 8.46
C CYS A 613 18.30 7.15 9.12
N GLY A 614 17.39 6.16 9.10
CA GLY A 614 17.64 4.81 9.60
C GLY A 614 18.79 4.11 8.88
N ILE A 615 18.86 4.21 7.55
CA ILE A 615 19.97 3.67 6.74
C ILE A 615 21.32 4.28 7.16
N MET A 616 21.41 5.61 7.25
CA MET A 616 22.64 6.31 7.65
C MET A 616 23.02 6.04 9.11
N LEU A 617 22.04 6.03 10.01
CA LEU A 617 22.26 5.77 11.43
C LEU A 617 22.74 4.33 11.67
N ARG A 618 22.17 3.34 10.96
CA ARG A 618 22.65 1.95 11.02
C ARG A 618 24.06 1.80 10.50
N GLU A 619 24.48 2.59 9.51
CA GLU A 619 25.87 2.59 9.08
C GLU A 619 26.79 3.21 10.14
N CYS A 620 26.37 4.29 10.81
CA CYS A 620 27.10 4.90 11.92
C CYS A 620 27.39 3.89 13.04
N ILE A 621 26.35 3.18 13.51
CA ILE A 621 26.47 2.26 14.65
C ILE A 621 27.29 1.00 14.33
N ARG A 622 27.71 0.78 13.08
CA ARG A 622 28.72 -0.25 12.77
C ARG A 622 30.06 0.06 13.43
N HIS A 623 30.33 1.33 13.70
CA HIS A 623 31.52 1.79 14.39
C HIS A 623 31.24 1.95 15.89
N GLU A 624 31.98 1.22 16.72
CA GLU A 624 31.80 1.19 18.17
C GLU A 624 31.77 2.59 18.84
N PRO A 625 32.62 3.57 18.47
CA PRO A 625 32.57 4.91 19.06
C PRO A 625 31.24 5.63 18.83
N LEU A 626 30.65 5.52 17.63
CA LEU A 626 29.38 6.17 17.31
C LEU A 626 28.21 5.44 17.95
N ALA A 627 28.25 4.09 17.96
CA ALA A 627 27.28 3.29 18.69
C ALA A 627 27.26 3.64 20.18
N LYS A 628 28.44 3.88 20.79
CA LYS A 628 28.55 4.31 22.19
C LYS A 628 27.91 5.68 22.42
N LEU A 629 28.14 6.64 21.52
CA LEU A 629 27.52 7.97 21.62
C LEU A 629 25.99 7.89 21.54
N THR A 630 25.45 7.08 20.62
CA THR A 630 24.00 6.91 20.48
C THR A 630 23.40 6.12 21.65
N LEU A 631 24.02 5.02 22.07
CA LEU A 631 23.48 4.13 23.11
C LEU A 631 23.51 4.77 24.50
N CYS A 632 24.56 5.52 24.83
CA CYS A 632 24.71 6.18 26.12
C CYS A 632 24.01 7.54 26.20
N SER A 633 23.32 7.99 25.15
CA SER A 633 22.60 9.27 25.17
C SER A 633 21.16 9.13 25.68
N GLU A 634 20.59 10.23 26.14
CA GLU A 634 19.17 10.26 26.55
C GLU A 634 18.22 10.00 25.37
N GLN A 635 18.64 10.38 24.16
CA GLN A 635 17.89 10.18 22.92
C GLN A 635 17.73 8.70 22.56
N PHE A 636 18.56 7.80 23.09
CA PHE A 636 18.36 6.35 22.93
C PHE A 636 16.96 5.91 23.38
N TYR A 637 16.42 6.52 24.45
CA TYR A 637 15.12 6.13 24.98
C TYR A 637 13.94 6.51 24.08
N GLU A 638 14.15 7.38 23.08
CA GLU A 638 13.13 7.64 22.06
C GLU A 638 12.85 6.42 21.18
N PHE A 639 13.76 5.44 21.09
CA PHE A 639 13.49 4.19 20.38
C PHE A 639 12.28 3.44 20.95
N PHE A 640 12.03 3.50 22.25
CA PHE A 640 10.83 2.88 22.85
C PHE A 640 9.53 3.52 22.33
N ARG A 641 9.58 4.77 21.88
CA ARG A 641 8.47 5.43 21.18
C ARG A 641 8.47 5.13 19.69
N TYR A 642 9.64 5.15 19.04
CA TYR A 642 9.74 4.91 17.59
C TYR A 642 9.27 3.51 17.18
N VAL A 643 9.58 2.47 17.97
CA VAL A 643 9.14 1.10 17.69
C VAL A 643 7.64 0.86 17.89
N GLU A 644 6.93 1.82 18.48
CA GLU A 644 5.49 1.81 18.71
C GLU A 644 4.73 2.77 17.78
N MET A 645 5.40 3.32 16.76
CA MET A 645 4.74 4.17 15.76
C MET A 645 3.68 3.38 14.98
N SER A 646 2.60 4.06 14.60
CA SER A 646 1.51 3.47 13.81
C SER A 646 1.93 3.14 12.38
N THR A 647 2.93 3.83 11.85
CA THR A 647 3.57 3.56 10.56
C THR A 647 4.50 2.35 10.68
N PHE A 648 4.04 1.21 10.17
CA PHE A 648 4.68 -0.09 10.38
C PHE A 648 6.12 -0.17 9.84
N ASP A 649 6.36 0.36 8.64
CA ASP A 649 7.66 0.41 8.00
C ASP A 649 8.70 1.19 8.83
N ILE A 650 8.31 2.38 9.32
CA ILE A 650 9.17 3.20 10.18
C ILE A 650 9.41 2.52 11.53
N ALA A 651 8.36 1.97 12.15
CA ALA A 651 8.49 1.27 13.44
C ALA A 651 9.40 0.04 13.33
N SER A 652 9.27 -0.72 12.25
CA SER A 652 10.12 -1.89 11.95
C SER A 652 11.57 -1.48 11.71
N ASP A 653 11.81 -0.42 10.94
CA ASP A 653 13.14 0.12 10.68
C ASP A 653 13.80 0.64 11.97
N ALA A 654 13.05 1.37 12.81
CA ALA A 654 13.50 1.81 14.12
C ALA A 654 13.84 0.63 15.03
N PHE A 655 13.04 -0.45 15.00
CA PHE A 655 13.32 -1.66 15.77
C PHE A 655 14.60 -2.34 15.29
N ALA A 656 14.87 -2.36 13.98
CA ALA A 656 16.12 -2.89 13.43
C ALA A 656 17.33 -2.12 13.97
N THR A 657 17.27 -0.78 14.00
CA THR A 657 18.32 0.08 14.55
C THR A 657 18.49 -0.13 16.07
N PHE A 658 17.37 -0.18 16.81
CA PHE A 658 17.35 -0.47 18.25
C PHE A 658 17.98 -1.84 18.59
N LYS A 659 17.61 -2.88 17.84
CA LYS A 659 18.21 -4.21 17.96
C LYS A 659 19.70 -4.20 17.67
N ASP A 660 20.12 -3.51 16.61
CA ASP A 660 21.52 -3.48 16.18
C ASP A 660 22.41 -2.81 17.24
N LEU A 661 21.95 -1.68 17.81
CA LEU A 661 22.60 -1.02 18.96
C LEU A 661 22.80 -1.96 20.15
N LEU A 662 21.79 -2.76 20.48
CA LEU A 662 21.80 -3.66 21.63
C LEU A 662 22.56 -4.98 21.38
N THR A 663 22.85 -5.35 20.14
CA THR A 663 23.36 -6.69 19.83
C THR A 663 24.66 -6.73 19.03
N ARG A 664 25.08 -5.65 18.36
CA ARG A 664 26.32 -5.63 17.56
C ARG A 664 27.58 -5.63 18.42
N HIS A 665 27.75 -4.59 19.22
CA HIS A 665 28.94 -4.38 20.06
C HIS A 665 28.70 -5.00 21.44
N LYS A 666 28.98 -6.30 21.56
CA LYS A 666 28.58 -7.12 22.73
C LYS A 666 29.08 -6.57 24.07
N MET A 667 30.33 -6.13 24.15
CA MET A 667 30.91 -5.59 25.38
C MET A 667 30.27 -4.25 25.77
N LEU A 668 30.11 -3.35 24.80
CA LEU A 668 29.48 -2.05 24.99
C LEU A 668 28.01 -2.20 25.44
N SER A 669 27.25 -3.07 24.78
CA SER A 669 25.85 -3.33 25.14
C SER A 669 25.73 -3.93 26.54
N ALA A 670 26.58 -4.89 26.89
CA ALA A 670 26.60 -5.48 28.24
C ALA A 670 26.90 -4.43 29.31
N GLU A 671 27.91 -3.57 29.09
CA GLU A 671 28.26 -2.48 29.99
C GLU A 671 27.08 -1.50 30.17
N PHE A 672 26.44 -1.09 29.08
CA PHE A 672 25.27 -0.21 29.11
C PHE A 672 24.08 -0.83 29.86
N LEU A 673 23.72 -2.07 29.54
CA LEU A 673 22.59 -2.76 30.15
C LEU A 673 22.81 -3.01 31.65
N GLU A 674 24.05 -3.22 32.08
CA GLU A 674 24.39 -3.36 33.49
C GLU A 674 24.23 -2.03 34.25
N GLN A 675 24.73 -0.93 33.68
CA GLN A 675 24.67 0.41 34.30
C GLN A 675 23.26 0.99 34.32
N HIS A 676 22.48 0.78 33.27
CA HIS A 676 21.13 1.36 33.10
C HIS A 676 20.00 0.37 33.30
N TYR A 677 20.28 -0.78 33.93
CA TYR A 677 19.38 -1.93 34.04
C TYR A 677 17.94 -1.55 34.40
N ASP A 678 17.74 -0.81 35.50
CA ASP A 678 16.40 -0.62 36.05
C ASP A 678 15.55 0.32 35.17
N ARG A 679 16.14 1.38 34.59
CA ARG A 679 15.44 2.24 33.62
C ARG A 679 15.17 1.49 32.32
N PHE A 680 16.18 0.79 31.77
CA PHE A 680 16.05 0.07 30.51
C PHE A 680 14.95 -1.00 30.58
N PHE A 681 15.00 -1.91 31.56
CA PHE A 681 14.02 -2.98 31.64
C PHE A 681 12.63 -2.51 32.05
N SER A 682 12.51 -1.37 32.75
CA SER A 682 11.21 -0.74 33.02
C SER A 682 10.54 -0.23 31.72
N GLU A 683 11.31 0.31 30.78
CA GLU A 683 10.78 0.71 29.46
C GLU A 683 10.57 -0.51 28.56
N TYR A 684 11.48 -1.48 28.59
CA TYR A 684 11.39 -2.71 27.80
C TYR A 684 10.16 -3.55 28.16
N GLU A 685 9.77 -3.58 29.44
CA GLU A 685 8.56 -4.27 29.90
C GLU A 685 7.29 -3.72 29.22
N LYS A 686 7.26 -2.42 28.87
CA LYS A 686 6.12 -1.83 28.14
C LYS A 686 5.98 -2.43 26.74
N LEU A 687 7.10 -2.67 26.05
CA LEU A 687 7.10 -3.31 24.72
C LEU A 687 6.54 -4.73 24.76
N LEU A 688 6.78 -5.47 25.86
CA LEU A 688 6.23 -6.82 26.06
C LEU A 688 4.72 -6.82 26.30
N HIS A 689 4.14 -5.66 26.60
CA HIS A 689 2.70 -5.44 26.75
C HIS A 689 2.09 -4.69 25.56
N SER A 690 2.85 -4.45 24.48
CA SER A 690 2.37 -3.74 23.31
C SER A 690 1.14 -4.42 22.68
N GLU A 691 0.19 -3.60 22.23
CA GLU A 691 -0.93 -4.06 21.40
C GLU A 691 -0.48 -4.35 19.96
N ASN A 692 0.66 -3.79 19.54
CA ASN A 692 1.28 -4.11 18.25
C ASN A 692 1.92 -5.50 18.33
N TYR A 693 1.31 -6.46 17.63
CA TYR A 693 1.77 -7.84 17.56
C TYR A 693 3.25 -7.96 17.19
N VAL A 694 3.71 -7.19 16.19
CA VAL A 694 5.08 -7.28 15.70
C VAL A 694 6.05 -6.74 16.72
N THR A 695 5.78 -5.57 17.30
CA THR A 695 6.62 -4.97 18.36
C THR A 695 6.70 -5.89 19.57
N LYS A 696 5.56 -6.42 20.05
CA LYS A 696 5.51 -7.35 21.17
C LYS A 696 6.33 -8.62 20.90
N ARG A 697 6.15 -9.24 19.74
CA ARG A 697 6.85 -10.47 19.37
C ARG A 697 8.36 -10.24 19.19
N GLN A 698 8.75 -9.23 18.42
CA GLN A 698 10.17 -8.95 18.15
C GLN A 698 10.91 -8.52 19.43
N SER A 699 10.25 -7.77 20.32
CA SER A 699 10.81 -7.44 21.65
C SER A 699 10.99 -8.69 22.50
N LEU A 700 10.03 -9.62 22.49
CA LEU A 700 10.16 -10.86 23.24
C LEU A 700 11.29 -11.76 22.70
N LYS A 701 11.43 -11.85 21.38
CA LYS A 701 12.53 -12.54 20.71
C LYS A 701 13.89 -11.92 21.06
N LEU A 702 14.00 -10.60 20.94
CA LEU A 702 15.21 -9.86 21.29
C LEU A 702 15.56 -10.01 22.78
N LEU A 703 14.58 -10.02 23.68
CA LEU A 703 14.82 -10.31 25.09
C LEU A 703 15.47 -11.68 25.28
N GLY A 704 14.98 -12.71 24.59
CA GLY A 704 15.58 -14.05 24.59
C GLY A 704 17.03 -14.03 24.11
N GLU A 705 17.31 -13.33 23.00
CA GLU A 705 18.67 -13.16 22.46
C GLU A 705 19.60 -12.45 23.46
N LEU A 706 19.12 -11.38 24.13
CA LEU A 706 19.90 -10.61 25.09
C LEU A 706 20.23 -11.43 26.35
N LEU A 707 19.26 -12.19 26.87
CA LEU A 707 19.45 -12.98 28.09
C LEU A 707 20.34 -14.21 27.87
N LEU A 708 20.32 -14.79 26.67
CA LEU A 708 21.13 -15.96 26.33
C LEU A 708 22.56 -15.59 25.89
N ASP A 709 22.86 -14.32 25.68
CA ASP A 709 24.21 -13.87 25.33
C ASP A 709 25.14 -13.97 26.55
N ARG A 710 26.29 -14.63 26.37
CA ARG A 710 27.28 -14.87 27.43
C ARG A 710 27.84 -13.58 28.05
N HIS A 711 27.89 -12.47 27.30
CA HIS A 711 28.41 -11.20 27.82
C HIS A 711 27.40 -10.55 28.79
N ASN A 712 26.12 -10.91 28.67
CA ASN A 712 25.03 -10.40 29.49
C ASN A 712 24.73 -11.27 30.72
N PHE A 713 25.67 -12.12 31.16
CA PHE A 713 25.44 -13.07 32.27
C PHE A 713 24.95 -12.40 33.57
N THR A 714 25.51 -11.24 33.92
CA THR A 714 25.09 -10.47 35.10
C THR A 714 23.66 -9.95 34.94
N ILE A 715 23.36 -9.40 33.76
CA ILE A 715 22.02 -8.90 33.41
C ILE A 715 21.00 -10.04 33.44
N MET A 716 21.32 -11.18 32.82
CA MET A 716 20.49 -12.38 32.81
C MET A 716 20.17 -12.84 34.23
N THR A 717 21.19 -12.92 35.09
CA THR A 717 21.03 -13.38 36.48
C THR A 717 20.15 -12.42 37.29
N LYS A 718 20.32 -11.10 37.12
CA LYS A 718 19.44 -10.08 37.71
C LYS A 718 18.00 -10.22 37.18
N TYR A 719 17.81 -10.46 35.89
CA TYR A 719 16.49 -10.59 35.25
C TYR A 719 15.71 -11.81 35.75
N ILE A 720 16.35 -12.98 35.78
CA ILE A 720 15.70 -14.23 36.17
C ILE A 720 15.48 -14.36 37.69
N SER A 721 16.05 -13.45 38.48
CA SER A 721 15.84 -13.38 39.93
C SER A 721 14.53 -12.70 40.35
N LYS A 722 13.92 -11.89 39.46
CA LYS A 722 12.71 -11.10 39.75
C LYS A 722 11.42 -11.93 39.53
N PRO A 723 10.54 -12.07 40.53
CA PRO A 723 9.32 -12.88 40.41
C PRO A 723 8.28 -12.31 39.43
N GLU A 724 8.24 -10.99 39.24
CA GLU A 724 7.37 -10.35 38.24
C GLU A 724 7.71 -10.81 36.82
N ASN A 725 9.00 -10.87 36.49
CA ASN A 725 9.46 -11.32 35.17
C ASN A 725 9.05 -12.78 34.90
N LEU A 726 9.15 -13.66 35.89
CA LEU A 726 8.68 -15.05 35.75
C LEU A 726 7.17 -15.11 35.52
N LYS A 727 6.38 -14.34 36.29
CA LYS A 727 4.93 -14.27 36.12
C LYS A 727 4.55 -13.77 34.73
N LEU A 728 5.24 -12.75 34.21
CA LEU A 728 5.04 -12.25 32.86
C LEU A 728 5.29 -13.34 31.81
N MET A 729 6.44 -14.04 31.88
CA MET A 729 6.74 -15.12 30.94
C MET A 729 5.73 -16.26 31.02
N MET A 730 5.29 -16.65 32.22
CA MET A 730 4.25 -17.67 32.40
C MET A 730 2.89 -17.26 31.84
N ASN A 731 2.55 -15.98 31.87
CA ASN A 731 1.34 -15.46 31.24
C ASN A 731 1.48 -15.43 29.70
N LEU A 732 2.64 -15.03 29.17
CA LEU A 732 2.91 -15.01 27.73
C LEU A 732 2.95 -16.41 27.11
N LEU A 733 3.31 -17.45 27.86
CA LEU A 733 3.13 -18.85 27.46
C LEU A 733 1.66 -19.21 27.16
N ARG A 734 0.70 -18.40 27.63
CA ARG A 734 -0.75 -18.55 27.41
C ARG A 734 -1.34 -17.43 26.56
N ASP A 735 -0.50 -16.65 25.86
CA ASP A 735 -0.96 -15.58 24.96
C ASP A 735 -1.87 -16.14 23.85
N LYS A 736 -2.70 -15.29 23.24
CA LYS A 736 -3.56 -15.69 22.11
C LYS A 736 -2.75 -16.15 20.89
N SER A 737 -1.57 -15.58 20.67
CA SER A 737 -0.69 -15.92 19.54
C SER A 737 0.26 -17.06 19.87
N ARG A 738 0.25 -18.11 19.05
CA ARG A 738 1.17 -19.26 19.16
C ARG A 738 2.65 -18.85 19.04
N ASN A 739 2.95 -17.86 18.20
CA ASN A 739 4.31 -17.39 18.01
C ASN A 739 4.83 -16.60 19.23
N ILE A 740 3.97 -15.80 19.89
CA ILE A 740 4.33 -15.13 21.15
C ILE A 740 4.59 -16.19 22.24
N GLN A 741 3.73 -17.21 22.34
CA GLN A 741 3.95 -18.30 23.31
C GLN A 741 5.29 -19.00 23.07
N PHE A 742 5.69 -19.20 21.82
CA PHE A 742 6.94 -19.84 21.45
C PHE A 742 8.17 -19.00 21.85
N GLU A 743 8.17 -17.69 21.57
CA GLU A 743 9.25 -16.81 22.02
C GLU A 743 9.29 -16.72 23.57
N ALA A 744 8.13 -16.70 24.24
CA ALA A 744 8.04 -16.72 25.70
C ALA A 744 8.66 -17.99 26.29
N PHE A 745 8.54 -19.13 25.61
CA PHE A 745 9.17 -20.39 26.02
C PHE A 745 10.70 -20.27 26.08
N HIS A 746 11.33 -19.59 25.10
CA HIS A 746 12.78 -19.40 25.09
C HIS A 746 13.30 -18.48 26.20
N VAL A 747 12.46 -17.59 26.75
CA VAL A 747 12.81 -16.81 27.95
C VAL A 747 12.49 -17.61 29.21
N PHE A 748 11.33 -18.28 29.28
CA PHE A 748 10.93 -19.11 30.41
C PHE A 748 11.93 -20.23 30.69
N LYS A 749 12.52 -20.86 29.66
CA LYS A 749 13.51 -21.93 29.84
C LYS A 749 14.71 -21.48 30.68
N VAL A 750 15.11 -20.21 30.57
CA VAL A 750 16.26 -19.66 31.29
C VAL A 750 16.00 -19.60 32.80
N PHE A 751 14.77 -19.27 33.23
CA PHE A 751 14.38 -19.29 34.64
C PHE A 751 14.47 -20.70 35.24
N VAL A 752 14.02 -21.71 34.49
CA VAL A 752 13.99 -23.10 34.96
C VAL A 752 15.39 -23.72 34.92
N ALA A 753 16.19 -23.41 33.90
CA ALA A 753 17.55 -23.92 33.75
C ALA A 753 18.54 -23.32 34.75
N ASN A 754 18.23 -22.18 35.38
CA ASN A 754 19.09 -21.56 36.39
C ASN A 754 19.33 -22.51 37.59
N PRO A 755 20.58 -22.90 37.90
CA PRO A 755 20.86 -23.73 39.08
C PRO A 755 20.62 -22.99 40.39
N ASN A 756 20.86 -21.67 40.42
CA ASN A 756 20.80 -20.83 41.63
C ASN A 756 19.51 -20.00 41.65
N LYS A 757 18.37 -20.68 41.82
CA LYS A 757 17.05 -20.03 41.85
C LYS A 757 16.87 -19.28 43.17
N THR A 758 16.39 -18.03 43.12
CA THR A 758 16.00 -17.29 44.33
C THR A 758 14.74 -17.90 44.95
N GLN A 759 14.55 -17.71 46.27
CA GLN A 759 13.41 -18.27 46.99
C GLN A 759 12.05 -17.91 46.36
N PRO A 760 11.77 -16.64 45.98
CA PRO A 760 10.50 -16.28 45.36
C PRO A 760 10.24 -16.99 44.02
N ILE A 761 11.31 -17.22 43.24
CA ILE A 761 11.24 -17.93 41.95
C ILE A 761 10.92 -19.41 42.18
N LEU A 762 11.62 -20.04 43.13
CA LEU A 762 11.40 -21.43 43.49
C LEU A 762 9.97 -21.65 44.01
N ASP A 763 9.46 -20.74 44.84
CA ASP A 763 8.11 -20.81 45.38
C ASP A 763 7.03 -20.75 44.29
N ILE A 764 7.20 -19.89 43.28
CA ILE A 764 6.28 -19.81 42.13
C ILE A 764 6.29 -21.10 41.32
N LEU A 765 7.49 -21.65 41.02
CA LEU A 765 7.62 -22.88 40.25
C LEU A 765 7.04 -24.09 41.00
N LEU A 766 7.32 -24.23 42.30
CA LEU A 766 6.77 -25.32 43.14
C LEU A 766 5.25 -25.21 43.28
N LYS A 767 4.72 -23.99 43.48
CA LYS A 767 3.27 -23.76 43.58
C LYS A 767 2.52 -24.17 42.30
N ASN A 768 3.17 -24.06 41.14
CA ASN A 768 2.58 -24.37 39.83
C ASN A 768 3.12 -25.68 39.22
N GLN A 769 3.90 -26.48 39.96
CA GLN A 769 4.68 -27.60 39.43
C GLN A 769 3.84 -28.59 38.60
N THR A 770 2.77 -29.13 39.18
CA THR A 770 1.91 -30.10 38.50
C THR A 770 1.25 -29.52 37.26
N LYS A 771 0.80 -28.26 37.32
CA LYS A 771 0.16 -27.57 36.20
C LYS A 771 1.15 -27.28 35.08
N LEU A 772 2.37 -26.90 35.41
CA LEU A 772 3.44 -26.65 34.43
C LEU A 772 3.85 -27.92 33.71
N ILE A 773 3.96 -29.05 34.41
CA ILE A 773 4.28 -30.34 33.79
C ILE A 773 3.18 -30.76 32.81
N ASP A 774 1.91 -30.68 33.22
CA ASP A 774 0.79 -31.01 32.32
C ASP A 774 0.73 -30.06 31.12
N PHE A 775 0.91 -28.75 31.35
CA PHE A 775 0.94 -27.74 30.30
C PHE A 775 2.04 -28.01 29.27
N LEU A 776 3.29 -28.15 29.73
CA LEU A 776 4.44 -28.36 28.86
C LEU A 776 4.34 -29.68 28.08
N SER A 777 3.72 -30.72 28.63
CA SER A 777 3.53 -31.99 27.91
C SER A 777 2.63 -31.87 26.68
N LYS A 778 1.77 -30.85 26.63
CA LYS A 778 0.82 -30.57 25.54
C LYS A 778 1.20 -29.34 24.72
N PHE A 779 2.28 -28.66 25.08
CA PHE A 779 2.65 -27.37 24.51
C PHE A 779 3.26 -27.53 23.12
N GLN A 780 2.54 -27.02 22.11
CA GLN A 780 2.94 -26.97 20.68
C GLN A 780 3.53 -28.27 20.12
N ASN A 781 2.89 -29.41 20.40
CA ASN A 781 3.35 -30.74 19.94
C ASN A 781 3.26 -30.94 18.41
N ASP A 782 2.58 -30.05 17.71
CA ASP A 782 2.53 -29.94 16.25
C ASP A 782 3.88 -29.54 15.62
N ARG A 783 4.79 -28.93 16.39
CA ARG A 783 6.17 -28.64 15.94
C ARG A 783 7.07 -29.87 16.02
N THR A 784 6.73 -30.93 15.28
CA THR A 784 7.47 -32.20 15.30
C THR A 784 8.82 -32.14 14.60
N GLU A 785 9.01 -31.19 13.68
CA GLU A 785 10.25 -31.04 12.90
C GLU A 785 11.38 -30.34 13.67
N ASP A 786 11.05 -29.64 14.76
CA ASP A 786 12.02 -28.94 15.61
C ASP A 786 12.50 -29.85 16.75
N GLU A 787 13.53 -30.66 16.47
CA GLU A 787 14.12 -31.58 17.47
C GLU A 787 14.65 -30.83 18.69
N GLN A 788 15.29 -29.67 18.48
CA GLN A 788 15.86 -28.87 19.57
C GLN A 788 14.78 -28.40 20.54
N PHE A 789 13.65 -27.91 20.03
CA PHE A 789 12.51 -27.52 20.86
C PHE A 789 11.95 -28.68 21.68
N ASN A 790 11.83 -29.87 21.08
CA ASN A 790 11.29 -31.05 21.76
C ASN A 790 12.24 -31.56 22.87
N ASP A 791 13.55 -31.49 22.65
CA ASP A 791 14.57 -31.79 23.65
C ASP A 791 14.55 -30.78 24.80
N GLU A 792 14.49 -29.48 24.49
CA GLU A 792 14.38 -28.41 25.50
C GLU A 792 13.12 -28.58 26.35
N LYS A 793 11.98 -28.90 25.74
CA LYS A 793 10.71 -29.15 26.44
C LYS A 793 10.82 -30.35 27.39
N THR A 794 11.42 -31.44 26.93
CA THR A 794 11.65 -32.64 27.75
C THR A 794 12.59 -32.35 28.92
N TYR A 795 13.66 -31.61 28.67
CA TYR A 795 14.59 -31.14 29.70
C TYR A 795 13.89 -30.28 30.77
N LEU A 796 13.05 -29.33 30.36
CA LEU A 796 12.31 -28.48 31.29
C LEU A 796 11.32 -29.26 32.15
N ILE A 797 10.59 -30.21 31.56
CA ILE A 797 9.68 -31.09 32.31
C ILE A 797 10.44 -31.86 33.38
N LYS A 798 11.62 -32.40 33.04
CA LYS A 798 12.49 -33.09 34.00
C LYS A 798 12.95 -32.16 35.12
N GLN A 799 13.47 -30.98 34.78
CA GLN A 799 13.94 -29.99 35.75
C GLN A 799 12.83 -29.59 36.73
N ILE A 800 11.63 -29.28 36.22
CA ILE A 800 10.49 -28.87 37.04
C ILE A 800 10.05 -30.01 37.98
N ARG A 801 10.06 -31.27 37.51
CA ARG A 801 9.74 -32.45 38.33
C ARG A 801 10.75 -32.69 39.45
N GLU A 802 12.02 -32.40 39.21
CA GLU A 802 13.12 -32.58 40.16
C GLU A 802 13.27 -31.41 41.16
N LEU A 803 12.51 -30.32 41.01
CA LEU A 803 12.53 -29.19 41.95
C LEU A 803 12.17 -29.65 43.37
N LYS A 804 13.05 -29.33 44.31
CA LYS A 804 12.88 -29.55 45.75
C LYS A 804 13.15 -28.24 46.50
N ARG A 805 12.55 -28.08 47.68
CA ARG A 805 12.94 -26.99 48.58
C ARG A 805 14.35 -27.27 49.11
N PRO A 806 15.26 -26.28 49.12
CA PRO A 806 16.56 -26.44 49.77
C PRO A 806 16.36 -26.76 51.25
N ASN A 807 17.19 -27.65 51.79
CA ASN A 807 17.13 -28.02 53.19
C ASN A 807 17.52 -26.82 54.05
N PRO A 808 16.83 -26.54 55.18
CA PRO A 808 17.18 -25.39 56.05
C PRO A 808 18.60 -25.43 56.65
N GLN A 809 19.32 -26.56 56.50
CA GLN A 809 20.68 -26.76 56.99
C GLN A 809 21.77 -26.42 55.96
N ASP A 810 21.41 -26.19 54.69
CA ASP A 810 22.34 -25.90 53.59
C ASP A 810 22.33 -24.41 53.17
N ALA A 811 21.77 -23.52 54.00
CA ALA A 811 21.67 -22.07 53.76
C ALA A 811 22.74 -21.26 54.52
#